data_AF-A0A958ETH9-F1
#
_entry.id   AF-A0A958ETH9-F1
#
_cell.length_a   1.000
_cell.length_b   1.000
_cell.length_c   1.000
_cell.angle_alpha   90.00
_cell.angle_beta   90.00
_cell.angle_gamma   90.00
#
_symmetry.space_group_name_H-M   'P 1'
#
loop_
_entity.id
_entity.type
_entity.pdbx_description
1 polymer ?
#
loop_
_entity_poly.entity_id
_entity_poly.type
_entity_poly.pdbx_seq_one_letter_code
_entity_poly.pdbx_strand_id
1 'polypeptide(L)'
;MNKYTGFFNFYRDNENGELLLEISEFEREFLFINSLSQGMGSNDIGFDRGRINRERIVYFKQIADKVLLIQPNYEYRAITNNTAEKKAIKESFARSVLWGFQVVAKSDNKVLVDLTPFLLSDDQQLAQSLKSMNQGNYSVDANRSAVNMDRTKNFPQNSEFDALLTLTGNDPGNYVRSVTPTAELITINQHFSFVQLPDNNYKKRLFDPRCGFYGISYMDYATPIDQPLLKQFIVRHRLEKLYPEKDISPAKAPIVYYVDNGTPEPVRSALIEGASWWNQAFEAIGFENAFQVKVLPDDADPMDVRYNVIQWVHRSTRGWSYGNSVIDPRTGEIIKGHVSLGSLRVRQDFLIATGLLAPYKDGTTIPPEMEKMALARLRQLSAHEVGHTLGLMHNFAASYNNRASVMDYPHPLIKINSDSTFDLSDAYDTEIGVWDKIAIAYGYTDFNDSNKEQNGLKDIINDYVKDGLKYISDADARPPGGAHPYAHLWDNGNNPVAELNHILKVRHLALKNFSENVIRHGQPYSDIESVLVPVYLMHRYATEAAGKLIAGLEYSYAVRGDNQIITEFIDPVLQRSALHSILKTISAQNLQLNNNLLNLLPPHPPGFDRTRESFPSETGVTFDPYAAAKSAIQISLDVLMNSERLARVYQYHSRNAQNPSLNELLQIIFSHLFELDQQDGYQRDLQQLVQSVYINYLLTLHSDINTTSYVKSEIYNQFLFLKDWLEGNTGNESWEKHYAALNFTIQQYLKNPEAFQKQTPVAVPPGSPIGTDSFLNADCGLN
;
A
#
# COMPACT_ATOMS: atom_id res chain seq x y z
N MET A 1 16.11 40.82 18.83
CA MET A 1 16.04 39.64 17.96
C MET A 1 16.86 38.51 18.56
N ASN A 2 16.32 37.29 18.60
CA ASN A 2 17.05 36.10 19.03
C ASN A 2 17.64 35.40 17.80
N LYS A 3 18.94 35.10 17.81
CA LYS A 3 19.62 34.44 16.69
C LYS A 3 19.65 32.92 16.88
N TYR A 4 19.34 32.18 15.83
CA TYR A 4 19.39 30.72 15.77
C TYR A 4 20.42 30.31 14.71
N THR A 5 21.48 29.64 15.14
CA THR A 5 22.60 29.23 14.27
C THR A 5 22.51 27.78 13.86
N GLY A 6 22.85 27.48 12.60
CA GLY A 6 22.81 26.14 12.02
C GLY A 6 23.06 26.23 10.52
N PHE A 7 22.35 25.43 9.71
CA PHE A 7 22.54 25.40 8.26
C PHE A 7 22.28 26.77 7.60
N PHE A 8 21.06 27.30 7.74
CA PHE A 8 20.74 28.71 7.53
C PHE A 8 20.57 29.40 8.87
N ASN A 9 21.26 30.52 9.08
CA ASN A 9 20.97 31.35 10.25
C ASN A 9 19.60 32.00 10.08
N PHE A 10 18.82 32.03 11.16
CA PHE A 10 17.59 32.83 11.20
C PHE A 10 17.47 33.58 12.52
N TYR A 11 16.60 34.57 12.53
CA TYR A 11 16.36 35.46 13.66
C TYR A 11 14.87 35.49 13.97
N ARG A 12 14.53 35.44 15.25
CA ARG A 12 13.19 35.75 15.73
C ARG A 12 13.13 37.22 16.13
N ASP A 13 12.25 37.97 15.49
CA ASP A 13 11.85 39.27 16.01
C ASP A 13 10.76 39.07 17.06
N ASN A 14 11.07 39.46 18.31
CA ASN A 14 10.15 39.29 19.43
C ASN A 14 9.10 40.41 19.48
N GLU A 15 9.33 41.53 18.80
CA GLU A 15 8.40 42.67 18.78
C GLU A 15 7.29 42.44 17.76
N ASN A 16 7.65 42.11 16.50
CA ASN A 16 6.67 41.91 15.42
C ASN A 16 6.28 40.44 15.23
N GLY A 17 6.96 39.51 15.91
CA GLY A 17 6.69 38.08 15.76
C GLY A 17 7.07 37.55 14.37
N GLU A 18 8.00 38.20 13.69
CA GLU A 18 8.52 37.80 12.38
C GLU A 18 9.68 36.81 12.52
N LEU A 19 9.82 35.91 11.55
CA LEU A 19 10.96 35.01 11.43
C LEU A 19 11.79 35.43 10.21
N LEU A 20 12.97 35.97 10.48
CA LEU A 20 13.85 36.54 9.46
C LEU A 20 14.95 35.55 9.09
N LEU A 21 15.04 35.16 7.82
CA LEU A 21 16.07 34.27 7.32
C LEU A 21 17.29 35.07 6.83
N GLU A 22 18.49 34.68 7.24
CA GLU A 22 19.75 35.22 6.72
C GLU A 22 20.16 34.46 5.47
N ILE A 23 20.33 35.20 4.37
CA ILE A 23 20.86 34.66 3.12
C ILE A 23 22.16 35.38 2.79
N SER A 24 23.26 34.65 2.84
CA SER A 24 24.61 35.13 2.50
C SER A 24 25.20 34.49 1.25
N GLU A 25 24.61 33.38 0.79
CA GLU A 25 25.07 32.60 -0.36
C GLU A 25 23.90 32.39 -1.32
N PHE A 26 23.89 33.15 -2.42
CA PHE A 26 22.91 32.99 -3.49
C PHE A 26 23.34 31.91 -4.48
N GLU A 27 22.36 31.29 -5.14
CA GLU A 27 22.54 30.18 -6.08
C GLU A 27 23.22 28.95 -5.48
N ARG A 28 23.34 28.87 -4.15
CA ARG A 28 23.63 27.64 -3.43
C ARG A 28 22.38 26.78 -3.38
N GLU A 29 22.49 25.58 -3.93
CA GLU A 29 21.43 24.59 -3.88
C GLU A 29 21.34 23.91 -2.51
N PHE A 30 20.12 23.63 -2.09
CA PHE A 30 19.79 22.85 -0.92
C PHE A 30 18.51 22.06 -1.18
N LEU A 31 18.25 21.02 -0.38
CA LEU A 31 17.02 20.25 -0.46
C LEU A 31 15.95 20.91 0.40
N PHE A 32 14.79 21.17 -0.17
CA PHE A 32 13.62 21.70 0.52
C PHE A 32 12.54 20.62 0.59
N ILE A 33 12.16 20.28 1.82
CA ILE A 33 11.21 19.21 2.12
C ILE A 33 10.02 19.81 2.84
N ASN A 34 8.82 19.42 2.41
CA ASN A 34 7.59 19.68 3.15
C ASN A 34 7.08 18.40 3.80
N SER A 35 6.69 18.53 5.06
CA SER A 35 6.06 17.46 5.81
C SER A 35 5.01 17.99 6.78
N LEU A 36 4.31 17.09 7.46
CA LEU A 36 3.41 17.46 8.55
C LEU A 36 4.02 17.05 9.87
N SER A 37 4.36 18.02 10.73
CA SER A 37 4.88 17.68 12.06
C SER A 37 3.74 17.24 13.01
N GLN A 38 2.51 17.68 12.74
CA GLN A 38 1.28 17.23 13.37
C GLN A 38 0.21 17.07 12.30
N GLY A 39 -0.42 15.90 12.27
CA GLY A 39 -1.45 15.54 11.31
C GLY A 39 -2.87 15.66 11.89
N MET A 40 -3.85 15.23 11.11
CA MET A 40 -5.27 15.25 11.47
C MET A 40 -5.76 13.89 12.01
N GLY A 41 -4.97 12.83 11.89
CA GLY A 41 -5.29 11.51 12.43
C GLY A 41 -6.39 10.76 11.66
N SER A 42 -6.71 11.15 10.42
CA SER A 42 -7.62 10.43 9.53
C SER A 42 -6.84 9.71 8.44
N ASN A 43 -6.92 8.38 8.44
CA ASN A 43 -6.27 7.54 7.43
C ASN A 43 -6.79 7.85 6.01
N ASP A 44 -8.10 8.05 5.88
CA ASP A 44 -8.77 8.27 4.60
C ASP A 44 -8.36 9.59 3.95
N ILE A 45 -7.95 10.57 4.76
CA ILE A 45 -7.43 11.86 4.28
C ILE A 45 -5.91 11.82 4.12
N GLY A 46 -5.21 11.00 4.91
CA GLY A 46 -3.77 10.77 4.79
C GLY A 46 -2.91 11.94 5.24
N PHE A 47 -3.45 12.88 6.04
CA PHE A 47 -2.68 13.98 6.64
C PHE A 47 -2.07 13.50 7.96
N ASP A 48 -1.07 12.63 7.88
CA ASP A 48 -0.45 11.98 9.04
C ASP A 48 0.72 12.78 9.61
N ARG A 49 0.94 12.64 10.93
CA ARG A 49 2.17 13.09 11.60
C ARG A 49 3.37 12.40 10.94
N GLY A 50 4.38 13.17 10.56
CA GLY A 50 5.60 12.70 9.91
C GLY A 50 5.45 12.44 8.41
N ARG A 51 4.29 12.68 7.80
CA ARG A 51 4.13 12.49 6.35
C ARG A 51 5.05 13.46 5.60
N ILE A 52 5.96 12.92 4.80
CA ILE A 52 6.72 13.66 3.78
C ILE A 52 5.82 13.82 2.55
N ASN A 53 5.73 15.03 2.02
CA ASN A 53 4.84 15.33 0.89
C ASN A 53 5.62 15.65 -0.40
N ARG A 54 6.65 16.49 -0.31
CA ARG A 54 7.44 16.94 -1.47
C ARG A 54 8.89 17.14 -1.09
N GLU A 55 9.78 16.74 -1.99
CA GLU A 55 11.23 16.91 -1.87
C GLU A 55 11.74 17.59 -3.14
N ARG A 56 12.39 18.74 -2.99
CA ARG A 56 12.76 19.60 -4.12
C ARG A 56 14.14 20.18 -3.92
N ILE A 57 15.02 20.09 -4.92
CA ILE A 57 16.20 20.94 -4.92
C ILE A 57 15.76 22.37 -5.22
N VAL A 58 16.27 23.32 -4.45
CA VAL A 58 15.98 24.74 -4.59
C VAL A 58 17.23 25.58 -4.32
N TYR A 59 17.22 26.83 -4.76
CA TYR A 59 18.22 27.83 -4.38
C TYR A 59 17.58 29.22 -4.28
N PHE A 60 18.22 30.09 -3.51
CA PHE A 60 17.83 31.51 -3.44
C PHE A 60 18.52 32.30 -4.56
N LYS A 61 17.78 33.16 -5.25
CA LYS A 61 18.32 34.11 -6.22
C LYS A 61 17.84 35.51 -5.96
N GLN A 62 18.76 36.44 -5.76
CA GLN A 62 18.42 37.85 -5.67
C GLN A 62 18.17 38.43 -7.06
N ILE A 63 17.03 39.10 -7.23
CA ILE A 63 16.70 39.90 -8.41
C ILE A 63 16.20 41.25 -7.90
N ALA A 64 17.02 42.28 -8.09
CA ALA A 64 16.78 43.63 -7.58
C ALA A 64 16.50 43.66 -6.06
N ASP A 65 15.30 44.04 -5.66
CA ASP A 65 14.82 44.18 -4.28
C ASP A 65 14.17 42.90 -3.72
N LYS A 66 14.07 41.83 -4.53
CA LYS A 66 13.47 40.56 -4.15
C LYS A 66 14.49 39.44 -4.08
N VAL A 67 14.21 38.47 -3.22
CA VAL A 67 14.88 37.16 -3.23
C VAL A 67 13.86 36.12 -3.65
N LEU A 68 14.17 35.36 -4.69
CA LEU A 68 13.31 34.30 -5.20
C LEU A 68 13.79 32.94 -4.69
N LEU A 69 12.87 32.09 -4.22
CA LEU A 69 13.11 30.66 -4.07
C LEU A 69 12.84 29.97 -5.40
N ILE A 70 13.87 29.39 -6.00
CA ILE A 70 13.79 28.82 -7.34
C ILE A 70 14.03 27.30 -7.25
N GLN A 71 13.12 26.52 -7.84
CA GLN A 71 13.29 25.10 -8.10
C GLN A 71 13.81 24.90 -9.54
N PRO A 72 15.08 24.48 -9.75
CA PRO A 72 15.56 24.05 -11.05
C PRO A 72 14.90 22.73 -11.50
N ASN A 73 14.97 22.45 -12.79
CA ASN A 73 14.55 21.16 -13.34
C ASN A 73 15.74 20.20 -13.37
N TYR A 74 15.62 19.09 -12.65
CA TYR A 74 16.62 18.03 -12.55
C TYR A 74 16.24 16.76 -13.34
N GLU A 75 15.13 16.75 -14.06
CA GLU A 75 14.76 15.63 -14.94
C GLU A 75 15.50 15.70 -16.29
N TYR A 76 15.91 16.90 -16.70
CA TYR A 76 16.63 17.14 -17.97
C TYR A 76 17.98 17.79 -17.69
N ARG A 77 19.08 17.13 -18.10
CA ARG A 77 20.45 17.52 -17.76
C ARG A 77 21.36 17.42 -18.98
N ALA A 78 22.56 18.01 -18.87
CA ALA A 78 23.69 17.71 -19.74
C ALA A 78 24.94 17.49 -18.89
N ILE A 79 25.38 16.23 -18.78
CA ILE A 79 26.58 15.86 -18.02
C ILE A 79 27.80 15.96 -18.94
N THR A 80 28.33 17.18 -19.05
CA THR A 80 29.38 17.55 -20.01
C THR A 80 30.33 18.59 -19.39
N ASN A 81 31.51 18.77 -19.98
CA ASN A 81 32.38 19.92 -19.68
C ASN A 81 32.07 21.14 -20.57
N ASN A 82 31.20 20.99 -21.58
CA ASN A 82 30.80 22.07 -22.46
C ASN A 82 29.78 22.99 -21.77
N THR A 83 30.19 24.22 -21.47
CA THR A 83 29.34 25.21 -20.79
C THR A 83 28.18 25.70 -21.66
N ALA A 84 28.33 25.74 -22.98
CA ALA A 84 27.27 26.16 -23.90
C ALA A 84 26.14 25.12 -23.97
N GLU A 85 26.49 23.84 -23.92
CA GLU A 85 25.54 22.72 -23.90
C GLU A 85 24.74 22.70 -22.59
N LYS A 86 25.40 22.87 -21.43
CA LYS A 86 24.70 23.06 -20.13
C LYS A 86 23.75 24.25 -20.16
N LYS A 87 24.17 25.37 -20.77
CA LYS A 87 23.35 26.57 -20.90
C LYS A 87 22.13 26.31 -21.78
N ALA A 88 22.29 25.63 -22.91
CA ALA A 88 21.19 25.31 -23.82
C ALA A 88 20.09 24.51 -23.13
N ILE A 89 20.44 23.50 -22.31
CA ILE A 89 19.46 22.75 -21.50
C ILE A 89 18.79 23.65 -20.46
N LYS A 90 19.56 24.47 -19.73
CA LYS A 90 19.02 25.42 -18.75
C LYS A 90 18.06 26.45 -19.37
N GLU A 91 18.24 26.81 -20.64
CA GLU A 91 17.37 27.73 -21.38
C GLU A 91 16.19 27.01 -22.06
N SER A 92 16.28 25.71 -22.28
CA SER A 92 15.24 24.90 -22.94
C SER A 92 14.19 24.36 -21.98
N PHE A 93 14.55 24.12 -20.72
CA PHE A 93 13.64 23.55 -19.71
C PHE A 93 13.29 24.59 -18.64
N ALA A 94 11.98 24.68 -18.34
CA ALA A 94 11.46 25.64 -17.38
C ALA A 94 11.94 25.34 -15.95
N ARG A 95 12.12 26.40 -15.18
CA ARG A 95 12.31 26.38 -13.72
C ARG A 95 11.09 26.99 -13.05
N SER A 96 10.84 26.63 -11.80
CA SER A 96 9.71 27.18 -11.04
C SER A 96 10.19 28.19 -10.01
N VAL A 97 9.55 29.35 -9.95
CA VAL A 97 9.71 30.28 -8.81
C VAL A 97 8.65 29.90 -7.78
N LEU A 98 9.09 29.34 -6.65
CA LEU A 98 8.18 28.87 -5.60
C LEU A 98 7.69 30.00 -4.71
N TRP A 99 8.56 30.98 -4.43
CA TRP A 99 8.23 32.14 -3.61
C TRP A 99 9.10 33.35 -3.95
N GLY A 100 8.61 34.55 -3.67
CA GLY A 100 9.35 35.81 -3.79
C GLY A 100 9.34 36.57 -2.47
N PHE A 101 10.46 36.58 -1.76
CA PHE A 101 10.63 37.30 -0.51
C PHE A 101 11.02 38.76 -0.72
N GLN A 102 10.50 39.64 0.13
CA GLN A 102 10.96 41.01 0.24
C GLN A 102 12.19 41.08 1.14
N VAL A 103 13.18 41.86 0.74
CA VAL A 103 14.37 42.10 1.57
C VAL A 103 14.03 43.16 2.63
N VAL A 104 14.10 42.78 3.90
CA VAL A 104 13.79 43.67 5.03
C VAL A 104 15.03 44.42 5.53
N ALA A 105 16.21 43.85 5.36
CA ALA A 105 17.48 44.50 5.65
C ALA A 105 18.61 43.96 4.76
N LYS A 106 19.63 44.79 4.55
CA LYS A 106 20.85 44.45 3.81
C LYS A 106 22.07 44.87 4.62
N SER A 107 23.06 44.00 4.71
CA SER A 107 24.38 44.30 5.26
C SER A 107 25.43 43.54 4.48
N ASP A 108 26.37 44.25 3.85
CA ASP A 108 27.41 43.67 3.00
C ASP A 108 26.84 42.70 1.94
N ASN A 109 27.27 41.43 1.97
CA ASN A 109 26.80 40.35 1.08
C ASN A 109 25.62 39.55 1.68
N LYS A 110 25.01 40.04 2.75
CA LYS A 110 23.90 39.37 3.44
C LYS A 110 22.61 40.15 3.27
N VAL A 111 21.53 39.40 3.11
CA VAL A 111 20.18 39.93 3.16
C VAL A 111 19.38 39.23 4.24
N LEU A 112 18.50 39.97 4.89
CA LEU A 112 17.43 39.41 5.71
C LEU A 112 16.13 39.45 4.92
N VAL A 113 15.41 38.34 4.92
CA VAL A 113 14.09 38.22 4.33
C VAL A 113 13.09 37.72 5.37
N ASP A 114 11.86 38.23 5.34
CA ASP A 114 10.80 37.71 6.19
C ASP A 114 10.26 36.39 5.61
N LEU A 115 10.47 35.30 6.36
CA LEU A 115 10.06 33.94 6.01
C LEU A 115 8.60 33.67 6.42
N THR A 116 8.04 34.49 7.32
CA THR A 116 6.74 34.23 7.97
C THR A 116 5.59 34.01 6.98
N PRO A 117 5.38 34.87 5.96
CA PRO A 117 4.28 34.69 5.02
C PRO A 117 4.38 33.40 4.19
N PHE A 118 5.60 32.93 3.93
CA PHE A 118 5.84 31.67 3.24
C PHE A 118 5.47 30.47 4.12
N LEU A 119 5.88 30.48 5.39
CA LEU A 119 5.57 29.40 6.35
C LEU A 119 4.06 29.30 6.64
N LEU A 120 3.35 30.42 6.59
CA LEU A 120 1.89 30.47 6.80
C LEU A 120 1.09 30.26 5.50
N SER A 121 1.72 29.84 4.41
CA SER A 121 1.05 29.51 3.15
C SER A 121 0.70 28.03 3.06
N ASP A 122 -0.31 27.67 2.26
CA ASP A 122 -0.63 26.26 1.97
C ASP A 122 0.25 25.70 0.83
N ASP A 123 1.57 25.68 1.03
CA ASP A 123 2.53 25.16 0.04
C ASP A 123 2.34 23.65 -0.25
N GLN A 124 1.78 22.93 0.72
CA GLN A 124 1.46 21.50 0.62
C GLN A 124 0.16 21.19 -0.13
N GLN A 125 -0.62 22.21 -0.52
CA GLN A 125 -1.89 22.11 -1.26
C GLN A 125 -2.96 21.29 -0.54
N LEU A 126 -3.02 21.40 0.79
CA LEU A 126 -3.93 20.62 1.63
C LEU A 126 -5.39 20.98 1.38
N ALA A 127 -5.69 22.26 1.14
CA ALA A 127 -7.03 22.71 0.79
C ALA A 127 -7.51 22.08 -0.53
N GLN A 128 -6.63 21.99 -1.52
CA GLN A 128 -6.94 21.36 -2.81
C GLN A 128 -7.12 19.85 -2.66
N SER A 129 -6.30 19.18 -1.84
CA SER A 129 -6.46 17.76 -1.54
C SER A 129 -7.82 17.48 -0.87
N LEU A 130 -8.20 18.23 0.16
CA LEU A 130 -9.52 18.09 0.82
C LEU A 130 -10.66 18.26 -0.16
N LYS A 131 -10.60 19.28 -1.03
CA LYS A 131 -11.60 19.51 -2.06
C LYS A 131 -11.73 18.34 -3.03
N SER A 132 -10.60 17.81 -3.52
CA SER A 132 -10.59 16.68 -4.46
C SER A 132 -11.17 15.39 -3.86
N MET A 133 -11.08 15.23 -2.53
CA MET A 133 -11.65 14.10 -1.78
C MET A 133 -13.09 14.35 -1.29
N ASN A 134 -13.75 15.42 -1.78
CA ASN A 134 -15.08 15.84 -1.33
C ASN A 134 -15.17 16.04 0.20
N GLN A 135 -14.12 16.57 0.82
CA GLN A 135 -14.04 16.80 2.27
C GLN A 135 -14.31 18.26 2.69
N GLY A 136 -14.77 19.08 1.75
CA GLY A 136 -15.11 20.49 1.93
C GLY A 136 -14.18 21.43 1.15
N ASN A 137 -14.54 22.72 1.13
CA ASN A 137 -13.73 23.76 0.50
C ASN A 137 -13.12 24.64 1.58
N TYR A 138 -11.79 24.67 1.65
CA TYR A 138 -11.06 25.43 2.68
C TYR A 138 -10.08 26.42 2.07
N SER A 139 -9.66 27.37 2.90
CA SER A 139 -8.56 28.31 2.62
C SER A 139 -7.84 28.65 3.92
N VAL A 140 -6.58 29.09 3.83
CA VAL A 140 -5.80 29.48 5.02
C VAL A 140 -6.41 30.69 5.71
N ASP A 141 -6.59 30.61 7.02
CA ASP A 141 -6.87 31.76 7.89
C ASP A 141 -5.58 32.22 8.58
N ALA A 142 -5.00 33.31 8.06
CA ALA A 142 -3.76 33.86 8.59
C ALA A 142 -3.88 34.36 10.04
N ASN A 143 -5.06 34.80 10.48
CA ASN A 143 -5.26 35.31 11.86
C ASN A 143 -5.27 34.18 12.90
N ARG A 144 -5.53 32.94 12.46
CA ARG A 144 -5.53 31.72 13.28
C ARG A 144 -4.30 30.85 13.01
N SER A 145 -3.33 31.37 12.28
CA SER A 145 -2.11 30.65 11.93
C SER A 145 -0.89 31.38 12.48
N ALA A 146 0.12 30.63 12.90
CA ALA A 146 1.32 31.21 13.49
C ALA A 146 2.53 30.27 13.35
N VAL A 147 3.72 30.84 13.34
CA VAL A 147 4.97 30.07 13.42
C VAL A 147 5.06 29.41 14.79
N ASN A 148 5.30 28.11 14.80
CA ASN A 148 5.48 27.32 16.02
C ASN A 148 6.95 27.28 16.42
N MET A 149 7.34 28.15 17.35
CA MET A 149 8.72 28.27 17.79
C MET A 149 9.22 27.08 18.62
N ASP A 150 8.34 26.28 19.23
CA ASP A 150 8.74 25.10 20.02
C ASP A 150 9.34 24.00 19.13
N ARG A 151 8.97 23.98 17.85
CA ARG A 151 9.46 23.02 16.84
C ARG A 151 10.29 23.65 15.74
N THR A 152 10.41 24.98 15.72
CA THR A 152 11.32 25.69 14.83
C THR A 152 12.72 25.67 15.40
N LYS A 153 13.59 24.85 14.80
CA LYS A 153 14.93 24.52 15.32
C LYS A 153 15.98 24.64 14.24
N ASN A 154 17.23 24.69 14.66
CA ASN A 154 18.35 24.78 13.74
C ASN A 154 19.42 23.76 14.12
N PHE A 155 19.89 23.02 13.12
CA PHE A 155 20.89 21.97 13.28
C PHE A 155 22.04 22.21 12.29
N PRO A 156 23.19 21.54 12.44
CA PRO A 156 24.33 21.75 11.56
C PRO A 156 24.04 21.49 10.07
N GLN A 157 23.17 20.52 9.75
CA GLN A 157 22.91 20.05 8.38
C GLN A 157 21.50 20.38 7.88
N ASN A 158 20.64 20.97 8.72
CA ASN A 158 19.27 21.30 8.36
C ASN A 158 18.72 22.44 9.22
N SER A 159 17.90 23.29 8.63
CA SER A 159 17.11 24.31 9.31
C SER A 159 15.64 23.94 9.22
N GLU A 160 14.97 23.88 10.37
CA GLU A 160 13.64 23.32 10.52
C GLU A 160 12.66 24.40 10.97
N PHE A 161 11.59 24.62 10.21
CA PHE A 161 10.56 25.62 10.50
C PHE A 161 9.19 24.97 10.55
N ASP A 162 8.47 25.22 11.64
CA ASP A 162 7.13 24.65 11.86
C ASP A 162 6.10 25.78 11.92
N ALA A 163 4.94 25.56 11.32
CA ALA A 163 3.83 26.51 11.31
C ALA A 163 2.53 25.80 11.69
N LEU A 164 1.85 26.34 12.70
CA LEU A 164 0.46 26.01 12.99
C LEU A 164 -0.39 26.71 11.92
N LEU A 165 -1.06 25.93 11.09
CA LEU A 165 -1.87 26.39 9.98
C LEU A 165 -3.33 26.02 10.22
N THR A 166 -4.19 27.03 10.27
CA THR A 166 -5.63 26.86 10.34
C THR A 166 -6.25 27.08 8.97
N LEU A 167 -6.98 26.09 8.47
CA LEU A 167 -7.80 26.15 7.27
C LEU A 167 -9.26 26.38 7.68
N THR A 168 -9.85 27.47 7.20
CA THR A 168 -11.27 27.77 7.38
C THR A 168 -12.05 27.42 6.12
N GLY A 169 -13.18 26.75 6.27
CA GLY A 169 -13.95 26.28 5.14
C GLY A 169 -15.41 25.96 5.43
N ASN A 170 -16.08 25.42 4.43
CA ASN A 170 -17.47 24.98 4.49
C ASN A 170 -17.66 23.57 3.90
N ASP A 171 -18.86 23.04 4.11
CA ASP A 171 -19.28 21.72 3.63
C ASP A 171 -18.31 20.59 4.00
N PRO A 172 -17.92 20.46 5.30
CA PRO A 172 -16.97 19.43 5.69
C PRO A 172 -17.45 18.04 5.26
N GLY A 173 -16.53 17.16 4.90
CA GLY A 173 -16.88 15.76 4.61
C GLY A 173 -17.00 14.92 5.88
N ASN A 174 -17.44 13.67 5.72
CA ASN A 174 -17.61 12.75 6.85
C ASN A 174 -16.29 12.43 7.56
N TYR A 175 -15.18 12.34 6.82
CA TYR A 175 -13.88 12.01 7.40
C TYR A 175 -13.25 13.19 8.15
N VAL A 176 -13.57 14.43 7.76
CA VAL A 176 -13.19 15.61 8.55
C VAL A 176 -14.02 15.67 9.83
N ARG A 177 -15.34 15.55 9.73
CA ARG A 177 -16.25 15.58 10.88
C ARG A 177 -15.93 14.53 11.94
N SER A 178 -15.39 13.38 11.55
CA SER A 178 -15.10 12.29 12.48
C SER A 178 -13.84 12.49 13.33
N VAL A 179 -12.95 13.41 12.95
CA VAL A 179 -11.65 13.60 13.63
C VAL A 179 -11.36 15.03 14.07
N THR A 180 -12.13 16.01 13.58
CA THR A 180 -11.92 17.42 13.89
C THR A 180 -12.94 17.93 14.90
N PRO A 181 -12.52 18.61 15.99
CA PRO A 181 -13.45 19.16 16.98
C PRO A 181 -14.43 20.21 16.42
N THR A 182 -13.98 20.99 15.45
CA THR A 182 -14.81 21.95 14.71
C THR A 182 -14.48 21.82 13.24
N ALA A 183 -15.40 21.22 12.47
CA ALA A 183 -15.10 20.72 11.13
C ALA A 183 -14.86 21.83 10.10
N GLU A 184 -15.36 23.05 10.36
CA GLU A 184 -15.11 24.24 9.55
C GLU A 184 -13.72 24.85 9.80
N LEU A 185 -12.99 24.39 10.83
CA LEU A 185 -11.71 24.93 11.29
C LEU A 185 -10.68 23.81 11.48
N ILE A 186 -10.00 23.44 10.40
CA ILE A 186 -8.97 22.40 10.44
C ILE A 186 -7.63 23.03 10.82
N THR A 187 -7.06 22.64 11.97
CA THR A 187 -5.73 23.10 12.39
C THR A 187 -4.74 21.95 12.36
N ILE A 188 -3.59 22.15 11.74
CA ILE A 188 -2.50 21.18 11.63
C ILE A 188 -1.15 21.90 11.71
N ASN A 189 -0.05 21.16 11.79
CA ASN A 189 1.29 21.75 11.72
C ASN A 189 2.00 21.36 10.43
N GLN A 190 2.19 22.36 9.56
CA GLN A 190 3.04 22.23 8.39
C GLN A 190 4.50 22.43 8.78
N HIS A 191 5.36 21.66 8.14
CA HIS A 191 6.76 21.61 8.47
C HIS A 191 7.63 21.76 7.23
N PHE A 192 8.63 22.62 7.33
CA PHE A 192 9.53 23.03 6.26
C PHE A 192 10.96 22.72 6.70
N SER A 193 11.64 21.84 5.96
CA SER A 193 13.03 21.48 6.22
C SER A 193 13.91 21.97 5.07
N PHE A 194 14.91 22.78 5.40
CA PHE A 194 15.99 23.16 4.49
C PHE A 194 17.22 22.34 4.82
N VAL A 195 17.50 21.32 4.01
CA VAL A 195 18.55 20.33 4.25
C VAL A 195 19.75 20.59 3.35
N GLN A 196 20.94 20.49 3.94
CA GLN A 196 22.19 20.52 3.21
C GLN A 196 22.28 19.34 2.24
N LEU A 197 22.55 19.62 0.96
CA LEU A 197 22.83 18.57 -0.02
C LEU A 197 24.14 17.83 0.30
N PRO A 198 24.21 16.50 0.08
CA PRO A 198 25.46 15.74 0.21
C PRO A 198 26.57 16.23 -0.72
N ASP A 199 27.79 15.79 -0.41
CA ASP A 199 28.96 16.00 -1.26
C ASP A 199 28.86 15.24 -2.59
N ASN A 200 29.79 15.49 -3.51
CA ASN A 200 29.81 14.85 -4.83
C ASN A 200 30.58 13.51 -4.84
N ASN A 201 30.87 12.92 -3.68
CA ASN A 201 31.67 11.69 -3.57
C ASN A 201 30.83 10.40 -3.59
N TYR A 202 29.50 10.53 -3.67
CA TYR A 202 28.60 9.37 -3.70
C TYR A 202 28.73 8.57 -5.00
N LYS A 203 28.90 7.25 -4.85
CA LYS A 203 28.92 6.31 -5.97
C LYS A 203 27.51 5.81 -6.29
N LYS A 204 26.95 6.34 -7.38
CA LYS A 204 25.66 5.89 -7.92
C LYS A 204 25.77 4.44 -8.40
N ARG A 205 24.68 3.67 -8.27
CA ARG A 205 24.59 2.29 -8.75
C ARG A 205 23.50 2.17 -9.81
N LEU A 206 23.81 1.50 -10.91
CA LEU A 206 22.88 1.36 -12.04
C LEU A 206 21.60 0.66 -11.60
N PHE A 207 20.48 1.12 -12.15
CA PHE A 207 19.20 0.45 -12.01
C PHE A 207 19.09 -0.70 -13.02
N ASP A 208 18.58 -1.83 -12.58
CA ASP A 208 18.15 -2.94 -13.42
C ASP A 208 16.70 -3.29 -13.04
N PRO A 209 15.77 -3.49 -14.00
CA PRO A 209 14.37 -3.80 -13.69
C PRO A 209 14.18 -5.05 -12.82
N ARG A 210 15.20 -5.89 -12.69
CA ARG A 210 15.22 -7.13 -11.93
C ARG A 210 15.76 -7.00 -10.50
N CYS A 211 16.25 -5.81 -10.11
CA CYS A 211 17.05 -5.68 -8.88
C CYS A 211 16.26 -5.50 -7.58
N GLY A 212 14.96 -5.20 -7.65
CA GLY A 212 14.16 -4.97 -6.44
C GLY A 212 14.32 -3.59 -5.78
N PHE A 213 14.94 -2.60 -6.44
CA PHE A 213 15.11 -1.26 -5.88
C PHE A 213 14.23 -0.20 -6.54
N TYR A 214 13.83 0.78 -5.76
CA TYR A 214 13.44 2.11 -6.23
C TYR A 214 14.58 2.76 -7.01
N GLY A 215 14.24 3.62 -7.97
CA GLY A 215 15.24 4.28 -8.80
C GLY A 215 14.91 5.73 -9.13
N ILE A 216 15.95 6.54 -9.27
CA ILE A 216 15.86 7.85 -9.89
C ILE A 216 16.07 7.72 -11.40
N SER A 217 15.48 8.64 -12.16
CA SER A 217 15.73 8.74 -13.60
C SER A 217 15.88 10.18 -14.07
N TYR A 218 16.66 10.38 -15.12
CA TYR A 218 16.79 11.67 -15.81
C TYR A 218 17.25 11.49 -17.25
N MET A 219 16.93 12.47 -18.11
CA MET A 219 17.40 12.55 -19.49
C MET A 219 18.72 13.33 -19.55
N ASP A 220 19.77 12.72 -20.10
CA ASP A 220 21.09 13.36 -20.25
C ASP A 220 21.38 13.70 -21.71
N TYR A 221 21.14 14.95 -22.10
CA TYR A 221 21.28 15.43 -23.47
C TYR A 221 22.73 15.54 -23.96
N ALA A 222 23.72 15.33 -23.09
CA ALA A 222 25.11 15.17 -23.50
C ALA A 222 25.43 13.72 -23.95
N THR A 223 24.46 12.81 -23.87
CA THR A 223 24.61 11.41 -24.26
C THR A 223 24.83 11.27 -25.77
N PRO A 224 25.83 10.48 -26.22
CA PRO A 224 25.99 10.13 -27.63
C PRO A 224 24.72 9.51 -28.24
N ILE A 225 24.48 9.76 -29.52
CA ILE A 225 23.22 9.36 -30.22
C ILE A 225 23.00 7.83 -30.22
N ASP A 226 24.06 7.04 -30.12
CA ASP A 226 24.01 5.57 -30.08
C ASP A 226 23.75 5.00 -28.67
N GLN A 227 23.58 5.85 -27.66
CA GLN A 227 23.38 5.47 -26.26
C GLN A 227 22.00 5.93 -25.73
N PRO A 228 21.41 5.25 -24.73
CA PRO A 228 20.12 5.65 -24.18
C PRO A 228 20.17 7.02 -23.50
N LEU A 229 19.29 7.94 -23.92
CA LEU A 229 19.15 9.27 -23.33
C LEU A 229 18.74 9.21 -21.85
N LEU A 230 17.83 8.29 -21.52
CA LEU A 230 17.38 8.03 -20.17
C LEU A 230 18.49 7.35 -19.35
N LYS A 231 18.81 7.93 -18.20
CA LYS A 231 19.72 7.36 -17.19
C LYS A 231 18.90 6.94 -15.98
N GLN A 232 19.20 5.78 -15.41
CA GLN A 232 18.52 5.24 -14.24
C GLN A 232 19.52 4.71 -13.22
N PHE A 233 19.29 5.02 -11.94
CA PHE A 233 20.13 4.58 -10.82
C PHE A 233 19.26 4.20 -9.64
N ILE A 234 19.66 3.20 -8.87
CA ILE A 234 18.93 2.82 -7.66
C ILE A 234 19.05 3.89 -6.58
N VAL A 235 18.06 3.93 -5.71
CA VAL A 235 18.07 4.72 -4.48
C VAL A 235 18.64 3.86 -3.35
N ARG A 236 19.64 4.34 -2.60
CA ARG A 236 20.23 3.61 -1.46
C ARG A 236 20.98 4.52 -0.49
N HIS A 237 21.24 4.04 0.72
CA HIS A 237 22.15 4.71 1.67
C HIS A 237 23.61 4.64 1.18
N ARG A 238 24.41 5.64 1.54
CA ARG A 238 25.86 5.57 1.40
C ARG A 238 26.43 4.58 2.42
N LEU A 239 27.05 3.51 1.93
CA LEU A 239 27.70 2.51 2.77
C LEU A 239 29.03 2.08 2.14
N GLU A 240 30.09 2.10 2.93
CA GLU A 240 31.45 1.72 2.51
C GLU A 240 32.13 0.92 3.61
N LYS A 241 32.91 -0.09 3.23
CA LYS A 241 33.77 -0.83 4.17
C LYS A 241 34.87 0.07 4.71
N LEU A 242 35.17 -0.05 6.00
CA LEU A 242 36.33 0.60 6.63
C LEU A 242 37.64 0.03 6.07
N TYR A 243 37.67 -1.28 5.81
CA TYR A 243 38.78 -2.03 5.22
C TYR A 243 38.29 -2.74 3.96
N PRO A 244 38.22 -2.06 2.80
CA PRO A 244 37.63 -2.59 1.57
C PRO A 244 38.34 -3.84 1.02
N GLU A 245 39.61 -4.04 1.38
CA GLU A 245 40.41 -5.21 1.02
C GLU A 245 40.05 -6.49 1.80
N LYS A 246 39.25 -6.39 2.87
CA LYS A 246 38.81 -7.53 3.67
C LYS A 246 37.45 -8.05 3.24
N ASP A 247 37.31 -9.37 3.24
CA ASP A 247 36.03 -10.05 2.97
C ASP A 247 34.97 -9.63 4.00
N ILE A 248 35.37 -9.56 5.28
CA ILE A 248 34.54 -9.04 6.38
C ILE A 248 35.16 -7.74 6.90
N SER A 249 34.37 -6.66 6.95
CA SER A 249 34.80 -5.37 7.48
C SER A 249 33.65 -4.63 8.17
N PRO A 250 33.91 -3.88 9.25
CA PRO A 250 32.96 -2.88 9.73
C PRO A 250 32.74 -1.80 8.65
N ALA A 251 31.60 -1.13 8.71
CA ALA A 251 31.31 0.04 7.87
C ALA A 251 32.07 1.28 8.38
N LYS A 252 32.45 2.19 7.47
CA LYS A 252 32.97 3.52 7.84
C LYS A 252 31.96 4.32 8.67
N ALA A 253 30.69 4.24 8.27
CA ALA A 253 29.55 4.78 9.00
C ALA A 253 28.42 3.74 8.91
N PRO A 254 27.96 3.17 10.03
CA PRO A 254 26.84 2.25 10.03
C PRO A 254 25.52 2.99 9.76
N ILE A 255 24.57 2.30 9.15
CA ILE A 255 23.19 2.76 8.99
C ILE A 255 22.47 2.50 10.31
N VAL A 256 22.08 3.56 11.02
CA VAL A 256 21.42 3.45 12.32
C VAL A 256 20.00 4.01 12.23
N TYR A 257 19.02 3.18 12.60
CA TYR A 257 17.62 3.57 12.76
C TYR A 257 17.26 3.71 14.24
N TYR A 258 16.39 4.68 14.54
CA TYR A 258 15.97 4.99 15.90
C TYR A 258 14.44 4.87 16.04
N VAL A 259 13.98 4.04 16.97
CA VAL A 259 12.56 3.90 17.29
C VAL A 259 12.09 5.03 18.20
N ASP A 260 10.96 5.64 17.86
CA ASP A 260 10.32 6.74 18.59
C ASP A 260 10.04 6.33 20.05
N ASN A 261 10.45 7.20 21.00
CA ASN A 261 10.27 7.02 22.44
C ASN A 261 8.79 6.92 22.84
N GLY A 262 7.88 7.45 22.03
CA GLY A 262 6.43 7.32 22.21
C GLY A 262 5.88 5.91 21.95
N THR A 263 6.70 4.98 21.46
CA THR A 263 6.27 3.59 21.23
C THR A 263 6.17 2.84 22.56
N PRO A 264 5.00 2.28 22.94
CA PRO A 264 4.85 1.55 24.20
C PRO A 264 5.51 0.15 24.13
N GLU A 265 5.88 -0.40 25.28
CA GLU A 265 6.18 -1.84 25.39
C GLU A 265 4.88 -2.66 25.39
N PRO A 266 4.87 -3.90 24.87
CA PRO A 266 5.99 -4.64 24.25
C PRO A 266 6.22 -4.34 22.76
N VAL A 267 5.45 -3.41 22.17
CA VAL A 267 5.53 -3.06 20.75
C VAL A 267 6.91 -2.53 20.39
N ARG A 268 7.49 -1.63 21.20
CA ARG A 268 8.82 -1.07 20.97
C ARG A 268 9.90 -2.15 20.82
N SER A 269 9.93 -3.12 21.72
CA SER A 269 10.86 -4.26 21.62
C SER A 269 10.68 -5.05 20.32
N ALA A 270 9.43 -5.30 19.91
CA ALA A 270 9.13 -6.01 18.66
C ALA A 270 9.58 -5.22 17.41
N LEU A 271 9.41 -3.89 17.40
CA LEU A 271 9.88 -3.06 16.28
C LEU A 271 11.41 -3.07 16.15
N ILE A 272 12.11 -2.92 17.28
CA ILE A 272 13.58 -2.97 17.30
C ILE A 272 14.07 -4.32 16.76
N GLU A 273 13.49 -5.41 17.25
CA GLU A 273 13.87 -6.77 16.86
C GLU A 273 13.65 -7.01 15.36
N GLY A 274 12.44 -6.72 14.86
CA GLY A 274 12.08 -6.93 13.46
C GLY A 274 12.93 -6.11 12.49
N ALA A 275 13.09 -4.80 12.75
CA ALA A 275 13.95 -3.97 11.91
C ALA A 275 15.43 -4.42 11.95
N SER A 276 15.90 -4.97 13.06
CA SER A 276 17.29 -5.45 13.20
C SER A 276 17.60 -6.67 12.31
N TRP A 277 16.59 -7.37 11.78
CA TRP A 277 16.80 -8.50 10.87
C TRP A 277 17.59 -8.10 9.61
N TRP A 278 17.50 -6.84 9.17
CA TRP A 278 18.28 -6.35 8.03
C TRP A 278 19.79 -6.51 8.21
N ASN A 279 20.31 -6.49 9.44
CA ASN A 279 21.73 -6.74 9.68
C ASN A 279 22.18 -8.12 9.17
N GLN A 280 21.30 -9.12 9.17
CA GLN A 280 21.59 -10.45 8.59
C GLN A 280 21.91 -10.36 7.09
N ALA A 281 21.25 -9.46 6.35
CA ALA A 281 21.50 -9.26 4.92
C ALA A 281 22.79 -8.48 4.66
N PHE A 282 23.13 -7.51 5.50
CA PHE A 282 24.41 -6.80 5.42
C PHE A 282 25.61 -7.69 5.82
N GLU A 283 25.45 -8.55 6.82
CA GLU A 283 26.46 -9.55 7.21
C GLU A 283 26.71 -10.56 6.08
N ALA A 284 25.66 -10.97 5.36
CA ALA A 284 25.77 -11.89 4.22
C ALA A 284 26.68 -11.36 3.08
N ILE A 285 26.87 -10.04 2.98
CA ILE A 285 27.71 -9.39 1.97
C ILE A 285 29.04 -8.87 2.55
N GLY A 286 29.38 -9.30 3.76
CA GLY A 286 30.67 -9.05 4.39
C GLY A 286 30.78 -7.75 5.18
N PHE A 287 29.65 -7.15 5.59
CA PHE A 287 29.67 -6.04 6.55
C PHE A 287 29.53 -6.55 7.99
N GLU A 288 30.39 -6.09 8.88
CA GLU A 288 30.26 -6.35 10.32
C GLU A 288 29.40 -5.25 10.97
N ASN A 289 28.21 -5.61 11.47
CA ASN A 289 27.33 -4.74 12.25
C ASN A 289 27.05 -3.37 11.59
N ALA A 290 26.87 -3.37 10.27
CA ALA A 290 26.66 -2.16 9.48
C ALA A 290 25.24 -1.62 9.56
N PHE A 291 24.27 -2.41 10.01
CA PHE A 291 22.89 -1.99 10.20
C PHE A 291 22.49 -2.16 11.66
N GLN A 292 21.98 -1.09 12.29
CA GLN A 292 21.68 -1.06 13.72
C GLN A 292 20.33 -0.41 13.98
N VAL A 293 19.59 -0.90 14.97
CA VAL A 293 18.34 -0.30 15.44
C VAL A 293 18.44 -0.02 16.92
N LYS A 294 18.07 1.20 17.32
CA LYS A 294 18.20 1.71 18.69
C LYS A 294 16.94 2.46 19.12
N VAL A 295 16.83 2.77 20.40
CA VAL A 295 15.85 3.75 20.90
C VAL A 295 16.39 5.15 20.62
N LEU A 296 15.52 6.07 20.21
CA LEU A 296 15.91 7.46 19.99
C LEU A 296 16.44 8.09 21.30
N PRO A 297 17.63 8.71 21.33
CA PRO A 297 18.09 9.42 22.52
C PRO A 297 17.11 10.52 22.95
N ASP A 298 16.94 10.72 24.26
CA ASP A 298 15.97 11.69 24.80
C ASP A 298 16.26 13.15 24.39
N ASP A 299 17.51 13.46 24.07
CA ASP A 299 17.97 14.77 23.61
C ASP A 299 18.02 14.89 22.08
N ALA A 300 17.79 13.80 21.34
CA ALA A 300 17.73 13.80 19.89
C ALA A 300 16.34 14.27 19.40
N ASP A 301 16.33 15.09 18.36
CA ASP A 301 15.10 15.49 17.71
C ASP A 301 14.80 14.58 16.51
N PRO A 302 13.61 13.96 16.39
CA PRO A 302 13.23 13.17 15.22
C PRO A 302 13.32 13.92 13.89
N MET A 303 13.30 15.25 13.93
CA MET A 303 13.33 16.15 12.76
C MET A 303 14.77 16.51 12.34
N ASP A 304 15.76 16.17 13.16
CA ASP A 304 17.16 16.27 12.75
C ASP A 304 17.43 15.25 11.62
N VAL A 305 17.94 15.73 10.50
CA VAL A 305 18.14 14.90 9.30
C VAL A 305 19.16 13.78 9.52
N ARG A 306 20.01 13.91 10.55
CA ARG A 306 21.06 12.95 10.90
C ARG A 306 20.55 11.63 11.49
N TYR A 307 19.27 11.55 11.85
CA TYR A 307 18.67 10.37 12.48
C TYR A 307 17.67 9.72 11.54
N ASN A 308 17.89 8.47 11.13
CA ASN A 308 16.83 7.67 10.51
C ASN A 308 15.82 7.26 11.59
N VAL A 309 14.53 7.42 11.35
CA VAL A 309 13.51 7.26 12.39
C VAL A 309 12.45 6.21 12.04
N ILE A 310 12.07 5.41 13.02
CA ILE A 310 10.90 4.54 13.02
C ILE A 310 9.87 5.17 13.95
N GLN A 311 8.92 5.87 13.35
CA GLN A 311 7.95 6.70 14.05
C GLN A 311 6.66 5.93 14.37
N TRP A 312 6.13 6.15 15.58
CA TRP A 312 4.85 5.63 16.00
C TRP A 312 3.75 6.68 15.80
N VAL A 313 2.66 6.30 15.13
CA VAL A 313 1.56 7.21 14.79
C VAL A 313 0.19 6.66 15.20
N HIS A 314 -0.68 7.56 15.64
CA HIS A 314 -2.06 7.28 16.03
C HIS A 314 -3.03 7.85 15.01
N ARG A 315 -4.10 7.11 14.72
CA ARG A 315 -5.18 7.48 13.80
C ARG A 315 -6.52 7.06 14.40
N SER A 316 -7.60 7.71 13.99
CA SER A 316 -8.97 7.42 14.42
C SER A 316 -9.49 6.07 13.91
N THR A 317 -8.95 5.63 12.78
CA THR A 317 -9.21 4.31 12.21
C THR A 317 -7.88 3.59 11.99
N ARG A 318 -7.95 2.26 11.79
CA ARG A 318 -6.78 1.53 11.31
C ARG A 318 -6.26 2.19 10.04
N GLY A 319 -4.96 2.44 10.00
CA GLY A 319 -4.35 3.18 8.91
C GLY A 319 -2.98 2.67 8.53
N TRP A 320 -2.49 3.16 7.40
CA TRP A 320 -1.35 2.58 6.70
C TRP A 320 -0.03 2.80 7.46
N SER A 321 0.83 1.80 7.39
CA SER A 321 2.26 1.99 7.64
C SER A 321 2.94 2.27 6.31
N TYR A 322 4.03 3.04 6.34
CA TYR A 322 4.83 3.33 5.15
C TYR A 322 6.27 3.68 5.54
N GLY A 323 7.22 3.25 4.71
CA GLY A 323 8.61 3.70 4.73
C GLY A 323 8.85 4.73 3.62
N ASN A 324 9.27 5.94 3.99
CA ASN A 324 9.72 6.98 3.05
C ASN A 324 11.18 7.33 3.30
N SER A 325 11.80 8.06 2.38
CA SER A 325 13.18 8.50 2.52
C SER A 325 13.33 9.93 2.03
N VAL A 326 14.20 10.70 2.68
CA VAL A 326 14.74 11.93 2.14
C VAL A 326 15.89 11.57 1.19
N ILE A 327 15.77 11.94 -0.09
CA ILE A 327 16.68 11.50 -1.14
C ILE A 327 17.31 12.71 -1.83
N ASP A 328 18.60 12.62 -2.20
CA ASP A 328 19.19 13.55 -3.16
C ASP A 328 18.80 13.14 -4.60
N PRO A 329 17.90 13.88 -5.29
CA PRO A 329 17.43 13.50 -6.62
C PRO A 329 18.52 13.63 -7.71
N ARG A 330 19.70 14.18 -7.39
CA ARG A 330 20.83 14.23 -8.32
C ARG A 330 21.50 12.86 -8.41
N THR A 331 21.55 12.13 -7.31
CA THR A 331 22.41 10.96 -7.13
C THR A 331 21.67 9.69 -6.73
N GLY A 332 20.50 9.78 -6.10
CA GLY A 332 19.78 8.65 -5.50
C GLY A 332 20.33 8.28 -4.11
N GLU A 333 21.14 9.13 -3.49
CA GLU A 333 21.61 8.93 -2.12
C GLU A 333 20.46 9.17 -1.13
N ILE A 334 20.16 8.18 -0.29
CA ILE A 334 19.27 8.34 0.85
C ILE A 334 20.01 9.11 1.95
N ILE A 335 19.46 10.25 2.33
CA ILE A 335 19.97 11.13 3.40
C ILE A 335 19.36 10.72 4.75
N LYS A 336 18.07 10.38 4.76
CA LYS A 336 17.31 9.99 5.96
C LYS A 336 16.21 8.99 5.59
N GLY A 337 16.15 7.86 6.26
CA GLY A 337 14.98 6.97 6.28
C GLY A 337 13.94 7.45 7.30
N HIS A 338 12.68 7.46 6.91
CA HIS A 338 11.54 7.87 7.74
C HIS A 338 10.39 6.87 7.62
N VAL A 339 10.29 5.99 8.60
CA VAL A 339 9.23 4.99 8.72
C VAL A 339 8.10 5.52 9.60
N SER A 340 6.85 5.29 9.20
CA SER A 340 5.64 5.58 10.01
C SER A 340 4.83 4.30 10.25
N LEU A 341 4.59 3.95 11.51
CA LEU A 341 3.87 2.73 11.92
C LEU A 341 2.60 3.03 12.71
N GLY A 342 1.48 2.48 12.25
CA GLY A 342 0.14 2.75 12.80
C GLY A 342 -0.23 1.93 14.04
N SER A 343 -0.71 2.61 15.09
CA SER A 343 -0.94 1.97 16.40
C SER A 343 -2.13 1.03 16.51
N LEU A 344 -3.12 1.15 15.63
CA LEU A 344 -4.36 0.36 15.71
C LEU A 344 -4.27 -0.97 14.94
N ARG A 345 -3.25 -1.17 14.09
CA ARG A 345 -3.16 -2.34 13.21
C ARG A 345 -3.01 -3.65 13.98
N VAL A 346 -2.22 -3.66 15.05
CA VAL A 346 -2.04 -4.83 15.95
C VAL A 346 -3.37 -5.37 16.50
N ARG A 347 -4.40 -4.52 16.63
CA ARG A 347 -5.73 -4.94 17.10
C ARG A 347 -6.47 -5.79 16.07
N GLN A 348 -6.19 -5.62 14.77
CA GLN A 348 -6.79 -6.43 13.72
C GLN A 348 -6.22 -7.85 13.73
N ASP A 349 -4.90 -7.99 13.89
CA ASP A 349 -4.27 -9.31 14.01
C ASP A 349 -4.81 -10.03 15.25
N PHE A 350 -4.99 -9.30 16.34
CA PHE A 350 -5.62 -9.81 17.55
C PHE A 350 -7.09 -10.21 17.33
N LEU A 351 -7.83 -9.46 16.52
CA LEU A 351 -9.23 -9.77 16.16
C LEU A 351 -9.32 -11.04 15.30
N ILE A 352 -8.39 -11.23 14.35
CA ILE A 352 -8.27 -12.47 13.56
C ILE A 352 -8.00 -13.66 14.49
N ALA A 353 -7.03 -13.54 15.40
CA ALA A 353 -6.76 -14.59 16.39
C ALA A 353 -7.98 -14.86 17.28
N THR A 354 -8.73 -13.82 17.67
CA THR A 354 -9.95 -13.96 18.47
C THR A 354 -11.00 -14.80 17.73
N GLY A 355 -11.24 -14.50 16.45
CA GLY A 355 -12.21 -15.23 15.64
C GLY A 355 -11.79 -16.67 15.30
N LEU A 356 -10.48 -16.93 15.22
CA LEU A 356 -9.96 -18.28 15.01
C LEU A 356 -10.03 -19.14 16.29
N LEU A 357 -9.62 -18.57 17.44
CA LEU A 357 -9.42 -19.35 18.66
C LEU A 357 -10.66 -19.40 19.58
N ALA A 358 -11.59 -18.45 19.45
CA ALA A 358 -12.71 -18.25 20.39
C ALA A 358 -12.24 -18.32 21.87
N PRO A 359 -11.31 -17.44 22.28
CA PRO A 359 -10.45 -17.65 23.44
C PRO A 359 -11.15 -17.51 24.80
N TYR A 360 -12.24 -16.77 24.89
CA TYR A 360 -12.81 -16.30 26.16
C TYR A 360 -13.76 -17.32 26.80
N LYS A 361 -13.31 -18.57 26.99
CA LYS A 361 -14.11 -19.67 27.57
C LYS A 361 -14.58 -19.40 29.00
N ASP A 362 -13.80 -18.64 29.76
CA ASP A 362 -14.13 -18.15 31.11
C ASP A 362 -14.55 -16.66 31.11
N GLY A 363 -14.69 -16.09 29.91
CA GLY A 363 -15.05 -14.70 29.67
C GLY A 363 -13.94 -13.67 29.83
N THR A 364 -12.73 -14.03 30.26
CA THR A 364 -11.69 -13.03 30.59
C THR A 364 -10.28 -13.40 30.19
N THR A 365 -9.92 -14.68 30.17
CA THR A 365 -8.56 -15.13 29.91
C THR A 365 -8.16 -14.87 28.47
N ILE A 366 -6.98 -14.26 28.29
CA ILE A 366 -6.36 -14.02 26.99
C ILE A 366 -5.22 -15.04 26.83
N PRO A 367 -5.28 -15.95 25.86
CA PRO A 367 -4.18 -16.85 25.57
C PRO A 367 -2.94 -16.09 25.08
N PRO A 368 -1.73 -16.37 25.61
CA PRO A 368 -0.51 -15.68 25.22
C PRO A 368 -0.16 -15.80 23.72
N GLU A 369 -0.60 -16.85 23.04
CA GLU A 369 -0.38 -17.04 21.61
C GLU A 369 -0.96 -15.92 20.75
N MET A 370 -2.05 -15.27 21.18
CA MET A 370 -2.65 -14.16 20.42
C MET A 370 -1.74 -12.94 20.41
N GLU A 371 -1.17 -12.60 21.57
CA GLU A 371 -0.20 -11.51 21.69
C GLU A 371 1.09 -11.85 20.94
N LYS A 372 1.59 -13.09 21.05
CA LYS A 372 2.76 -13.55 20.31
C LYS A 372 2.59 -13.42 18.80
N MET A 373 1.44 -13.83 18.26
CA MET A 373 1.12 -13.69 16.84
C MET A 373 1.13 -12.21 16.41
N ALA A 374 0.48 -11.35 17.20
CA ALA A 374 0.40 -9.92 16.91
C ALA A 374 1.78 -9.24 16.98
N LEU A 375 2.64 -9.63 17.93
CA LEU A 375 4.02 -9.15 18.01
C LEU A 375 4.91 -9.70 16.89
N ALA A 376 4.69 -10.95 16.44
CA ALA A 376 5.39 -11.49 15.27
C ALA A 376 5.05 -10.68 14.01
N ARG A 377 3.77 -10.28 13.85
CA ARG A 377 3.36 -9.37 12.77
C ARG A 377 4.06 -8.02 12.85
N LEU A 378 4.13 -7.42 14.04
CA LEU A 378 4.80 -6.13 14.23
C LEU A 378 6.30 -6.18 13.89
N ARG A 379 6.99 -7.30 14.19
CA ARG A 379 8.39 -7.49 13.77
C ARG A 379 8.51 -7.49 12.25
N GLN A 380 7.72 -8.32 11.57
CA GLN A 380 7.72 -8.41 10.11
C GLN A 380 7.39 -7.05 9.48
N LEU A 381 6.41 -6.32 10.02
CA LEU A 381 6.03 -5.01 9.53
C LEU A 381 7.16 -4.00 9.70
N SER A 382 7.84 -4.01 10.85
CA SER A 382 8.99 -3.12 11.05
C SER A 382 10.13 -3.41 10.08
N ALA A 383 10.40 -4.69 9.78
CA ALA A 383 11.37 -5.07 8.77
C ALA A 383 10.94 -4.59 7.38
N HIS A 384 9.67 -4.80 7.01
CA HIS A 384 9.08 -4.39 5.73
C HIS A 384 9.25 -2.89 5.47
N GLU A 385 8.79 -2.04 6.39
CA GLU A 385 8.84 -0.59 6.16
C GLU A 385 10.27 -0.06 6.13
N VAL A 386 11.17 -0.65 6.94
CA VAL A 386 12.60 -0.30 6.89
C VAL A 386 13.20 -0.71 5.54
N GLY A 387 12.74 -1.80 4.91
CA GLY A 387 13.18 -2.21 3.58
C GLY A 387 12.97 -1.14 2.51
N HIS A 388 11.80 -0.48 2.51
CA HIS A 388 11.55 0.67 1.63
C HIS A 388 12.56 1.80 1.87
N THR A 389 12.91 2.06 3.13
CA THR A 389 13.90 3.08 3.49
C THR A 389 15.36 2.67 3.26
N LEU A 390 15.60 1.40 2.89
CA LEU A 390 16.87 0.93 2.34
C LEU A 390 16.92 1.03 0.80
N GLY A 391 15.79 1.41 0.17
CA GLY A 391 15.63 1.58 -1.26
C GLY A 391 14.86 0.46 -1.95
N LEU A 392 14.27 -0.50 -1.22
CA LEU A 392 13.65 -1.68 -1.81
C LEU A 392 12.18 -1.49 -2.20
N MET A 393 11.81 -2.02 -3.36
CA MET A 393 10.42 -2.19 -3.79
C MET A 393 9.80 -3.47 -3.18
N HIS A 394 8.48 -3.61 -3.28
CA HIS A 394 7.80 -4.84 -2.92
C HIS A 394 8.22 -6.01 -3.83
N ASN A 395 8.24 -7.22 -3.25
CA ASN A 395 8.26 -8.47 -4.00
C ASN A 395 7.04 -9.32 -3.62
N PHE A 396 5.96 -9.19 -4.39
CA PHE A 396 4.71 -9.92 -4.16
C PHE A 396 4.74 -11.35 -4.71
N ALA A 397 5.88 -11.80 -5.23
CA ALA A 397 6.10 -13.20 -5.62
C ALA A 397 6.83 -14.01 -4.54
N ALA A 398 7.07 -13.44 -3.35
CA ALA A 398 7.89 -14.09 -2.33
C ALA A 398 7.20 -15.29 -1.67
N SER A 399 5.87 -15.29 -1.55
CA SER A 399 5.09 -16.46 -1.12
C SER A 399 5.39 -17.72 -1.94
N TYR A 400 5.58 -17.58 -3.26
CA TYR A 400 5.93 -18.70 -4.15
C TYR A 400 7.26 -19.34 -3.76
N ASN A 401 8.24 -18.54 -3.32
CA ASN A 401 9.55 -19.00 -2.89
C ASN A 401 9.65 -19.20 -1.37
N ASN A 402 8.55 -19.65 -0.73
CA ASN A 402 8.51 -19.96 0.71
C ASN A 402 8.83 -18.75 1.59
N ARG A 403 8.04 -17.67 1.46
CA ARG A 403 8.18 -16.41 2.23
C ARG A 403 9.58 -15.79 2.06
N ALA A 404 10.10 -15.79 0.83
CA ALA A 404 11.48 -15.42 0.54
C ALA A 404 11.85 -13.95 0.85
N SER A 405 10.89 -13.09 1.19
CA SER A 405 11.10 -11.65 1.39
C SER A 405 10.18 -11.08 2.45
N VAL A 406 10.69 -10.17 3.28
CA VAL A 406 9.87 -9.31 4.13
C VAL A 406 9.14 -8.23 3.32
N MET A 407 9.54 -7.97 2.07
CA MET A 407 8.93 -7.01 1.15
C MET A 407 7.61 -7.49 0.53
N ASP A 408 7.04 -8.56 1.06
CA ASP A 408 5.71 -9.09 0.74
C ASP A 408 4.70 -8.72 1.85
N TYR A 409 3.41 -8.91 1.56
CA TYR A 409 2.32 -8.81 2.53
C TYR A 409 1.70 -10.18 2.82
N PRO A 410 2.29 -10.99 3.71
CA PRO A 410 1.73 -12.30 4.02
C PRO A 410 0.44 -12.18 4.85
N HIS A 411 -0.55 -13.01 4.51
CA HIS A 411 -1.63 -13.37 5.44
C HIS A 411 -1.06 -14.29 6.53
N PRO A 412 -1.56 -14.29 7.79
CA PRO A 412 -1.05 -15.23 8.78
C PRO A 412 -1.17 -16.66 8.26
N LEU A 413 -0.07 -17.42 8.36
CA LEU A 413 -0.06 -18.84 8.08
C LEU A 413 -0.82 -19.57 9.19
N ILE A 414 -1.95 -20.19 8.86
CA ILE A 414 -2.82 -20.87 9.82
C ILE A 414 -2.68 -22.36 9.63
N LYS A 415 -2.14 -23.07 10.64
CA LYS A 415 -2.06 -24.53 10.64
C LYS A 415 -3.31 -25.12 11.29
N ILE A 416 -3.76 -26.26 10.78
CA ILE A 416 -4.88 -27.03 11.36
C ILE A 416 -4.30 -28.29 11.98
N ASN A 417 -4.48 -28.45 13.29
CA ASN A 417 -4.06 -29.63 14.04
C ASN A 417 -4.95 -30.84 13.75
N SER A 418 -4.51 -32.03 14.16
CA SER A 418 -5.26 -33.28 13.99
C SER A 418 -6.62 -33.29 14.73
N ASP A 419 -6.75 -32.48 15.78
CA ASP A 419 -7.99 -32.28 16.54
C ASP A 419 -8.88 -31.15 15.99
N SER A 420 -8.55 -30.60 14.82
CA SER A 420 -9.23 -29.46 14.17
C SER A 420 -9.13 -28.13 14.93
N THR A 421 -8.18 -27.98 15.85
CA THR A 421 -7.79 -26.68 16.41
C THR A 421 -6.77 -25.97 15.51
N PHE A 422 -6.56 -24.68 15.73
CA PHE A 422 -5.59 -23.88 14.98
C PHE A 422 -4.28 -23.72 15.74
N ASP A 423 -3.17 -23.79 15.00
CA ASP A 423 -1.84 -23.41 15.46
C ASP A 423 -1.39 -22.15 14.71
N LEU A 424 -1.03 -21.13 15.48
CA LEU A 424 -0.62 -19.79 15.03
C LEU A 424 0.85 -19.49 15.37
N SER A 425 1.63 -20.49 15.81
CA SER A 425 3.01 -20.27 16.26
C SER A 425 3.99 -19.87 15.14
N ASP A 426 3.63 -20.15 13.89
CA ASP A 426 4.40 -19.87 12.67
C ASP A 426 3.59 -18.97 11.71
N ALA A 427 2.71 -18.14 12.26
CA ALA A 427 1.84 -17.26 11.48
C ALA A 427 2.63 -16.26 10.62
N TYR A 428 3.79 -15.81 11.09
CA TYR A 428 4.69 -14.90 10.38
C TYR A 428 6.13 -15.36 10.56
N ASP A 429 6.95 -15.07 9.55
CA ASP A 429 8.38 -15.36 9.62
C ASP A 429 9.09 -14.50 10.68
N THR A 430 10.26 -14.96 11.11
CA THR A 430 11.03 -14.37 12.22
C THR A 430 12.45 -13.95 11.84
N GLU A 431 12.74 -13.88 10.54
CA GLU A 431 14.06 -13.52 10.01
C GLU A 431 13.98 -12.78 8.67
N ILE A 432 15.14 -12.33 8.15
CA ILE A 432 15.22 -11.72 6.82
C ILE A 432 15.20 -12.82 5.74
N GLY A 433 14.46 -12.58 4.66
CA GLY A 433 14.28 -13.56 3.60
C GLY A 433 15.51 -13.72 2.69
N VAL A 434 15.55 -14.82 1.92
CA VAL A 434 16.64 -15.08 0.96
C VAL A 434 16.66 -14.04 -0.19
N TRP A 435 15.49 -13.62 -0.68
CA TRP A 435 15.38 -12.57 -1.70
C TRP A 435 15.89 -11.23 -1.17
N ASP A 436 15.60 -10.90 0.09
CA ASP A 436 16.07 -9.67 0.72
C ASP A 436 17.61 -9.61 0.77
N LYS A 437 18.27 -10.75 1.03
CA LYS A 437 19.74 -10.87 0.99
C LYS A 437 20.28 -10.62 -0.41
N ILE A 438 19.64 -11.15 -1.45
CA ILE A 438 20.01 -10.92 -2.85
C ILE A 438 19.83 -9.46 -3.25
N ALA A 439 18.70 -8.85 -2.87
CA ALA A 439 18.45 -7.44 -3.14
C ALA A 439 19.51 -6.57 -2.44
N ILE A 440 19.78 -6.78 -1.15
CA ILE A 440 20.85 -6.06 -0.44
C ILE A 440 22.23 -6.31 -1.08
N ALA A 441 22.52 -7.52 -1.56
CA ALA A 441 23.75 -7.77 -2.31
C ALA A 441 23.84 -6.89 -3.57
N TYR A 442 22.77 -6.78 -4.34
CA TYR A 442 22.74 -5.88 -5.50
C TYR A 442 22.97 -4.42 -5.05
N GLY A 443 22.25 -3.96 -4.03
CA GLY A 443 22.29 -2.57 -3.58
C GLY A 443 23.56 -2.15 -2.86
N TYR A 444 24.23 -3.05 -2.13
CA TYR A 444 25.22 -2.68 -1.12
C TYR A 444 26.56 -3.44 -1.18
N THR A 445 26.71 -4.46 -2.02
CA THR A 445 28.03 -5.12 -2.18
C THR A 445 29.10 -4.11 -2.62
N ASP A 446 30.27 -4.16 -1.97
CA ASP A 446 31.44 -3.36 -2.32
C ASP A 446 32.37 -4.15 -3.24
N PHE A 447 32.47 -3.74 -4.50
CA PHE A 447 33.24 -4.45 -5.54
C PHE A 447 34.67 -3.93 -5.70
N ASN A 448 35.07 -2.87 -4.98
CA ASN A 448 36.37 -2.19 -5.04
C ASN A 448 36.78 -1.59 -6.42
N ASP A 449 36.14 -2.00 -7.53
CA ASP A 449 36.45 -1.60 -8.90
C ASP A 449 35.18 -1.57 -9.78
N SER A 450 35.07 -0.59 -10.68
CA SER A 450 33.87 -0.37 -11.49
C SER A 450 33.61 -1.47 -12.54
N ASN A 451 34.65 -2.08 -13.11
CA ASN A 451 34.47 -3.18 -14.06
C ASN A 451 34.03 -4.45 -13.33
N LYS A 452 34.55 -4.68 -12.12
CA LYS A 452 34.09 -5.77 -11.25
C LYS A 452 32.64 -5.57 -10.83
N GLU A 453 32.22 -4.34 -10.52
CA GLU A 453 30.83 -4.05 -10.17
C GLU A 453 29.86 -4.46 -11.28
N GLN A 454 30.13 -4.09 -12.53
CA GLN A 454 29.21 -4.43 -13.63
C GLN A 454 29.02 -5.94 -13.81
N ASN A 455 30.08 -6.73 -13.67
CA ASN A 455 29.98 -8.19 -13.76
C ASN A 455 29.35 -8.78 -12.51
N GLY A 456 29.75 -8.35 -11.32
CA GLY A 456 29.20 -8.85 -10.06
C GLY A 456 27.71 -8.58 -9.89
N LEU A 457 27.20 -7.42 -10.35
CA LEU A 457 25.75 -7.15 -10.36
C LEU A 457 24.99 -8.10 -11.30
N LYS A 458 25.59 -8.48 -12.44
CA LYS A 458 24.99 -9.47 -13.35
C LYS A 458 25.01 -10.86 -12.72
N ASP A 459 26.10 -11.21 -12.05
CA ASP A 459 26.23 -12.51 -11.37
C ASP A 459 25.18 -12.66 -10.28
N ILE A 460 24.97 -11.64 -9.44
CA ILE A 460 23.90 -11.62 -8.43
C ILE A 460 22.52 -11.88 -9.05
N ILE A 461 22.22 -11.24 -10.19
CA ILE A 461 20.94 -11.45 -10.88
C ILE A 461 20.85 -12.88 -11.43
N ASN A 462 21.90 -13.35 -12.10
CA ASN A 462 21.92 -14.68 -12.70
C ASN A 462 21.82 -15.79 -11.63
N ASP A 463 22.39 -15.58 -10.45
CA ASP A 463 22.37 -16.53 -9.35
C ASP A 463 20.94 -16.71 -8.81
N TYR A 464 20.22 -15.63 -8.53
CA TYR A 464 18.84 -15.78 -8.03
C TYR A 464 17.91 -16.36 -9.10
N VAL A 465 18.14 -16.03 -10.37
CA VAL A 465 17.39 -16.61 -11.51
C VAL A 465 17.62 -18.12 -11.57
N LYS A 466 18.87 -18.55 -11.42
CA LYS A 466 19.25 -19.97 -11.37
C LYS A 466 18.66 -20.69 -10.17
N ASP A 467 18.56 -20.00 -9.02
CA ASP A 467 17.95 -20.52 -7.80
C ASP A 467 16.42 -20.53 -7.85
N GLY A 468 15.83 -19.99 -8.93
CA GLY A 468 14.38 -19.98 -9.16
C GLY A 468 13.61 -18.96 -8.31
N LEU A 469 14.30 -17.95 -7.77
CA LEU A 469 13.65 -16.85 -7.06
C LEU A 469 12.91 -15.94 -8.04
N LYS A 470 11.68 -15.56 -7.69
CA LYS A 470 10.81 -14.70 -8.49
C LYS A 470 10.78 -13.28 -7.91
N TYR A 471 10.70 -12.30 -8.80
CA TYR A 471 10.51 -10.91 -8.46
C TYR A 471 9.46 -10.26 -9.35
N ILE A 472 8.35 -9.85 -8.74
CA ILE A 472 7.26 -9.12 -9.37
C ILE A 472 6.74 -8.10 -8.36
N SER A 473 6.53 -6.86 -8.83
CA SER A 473 6.25 -5.70 -7.99
C SER A 473 4.81 -5.18 -8.15
N ASP A 474 4.53 -4.02 -7.57
CA ASP A 474 3.19 -3.47 -7.35
C ASP A 474 2.31 -3.39 -8.61
N ALA A 475 2.88 -2.94 -9.74
CA ALA A 475 2.15 -2.70 -10.98
C ALA A 475 1.45 -3.95 -11.53
N ASP A 476 2.00 -5.12 -11.24
CA ASP A 476 1.47 -6.42 -11.70
C ASP A 476 0.61 -7.10 -10.62
N ALA A 477 0.91 -6.85 -9.34
CA ALA A 477 0.29 -7.52 -8.21
C ALA A 477 -0.98 -6.82 -7.70
N ARG A 478 -1.07 -5.48 -7.73
CA ARG A 478 -2.22 -4.75 -7.15
C ARG A 478 -3.48 -4.70 -8.02
N PRO A 479 -3.40 -4.58 -9.36
CA PRO A 479 -4.61 -4.45 -10.15
C PRO A 479 -5.53 -5.68 -10.04
N PRO A 480 -6.85 -5.52 -9.84
CA PRO A 480 -7.79 -6.64 -9.81
C PRO A 480 -7.79 -7.47 -11.11
N GLY A 481 -7.44 -6.83 -12.23
CA GLY A 481 -7.26 -7.44 -13.55
C GLY A 481 -5.86 -8.02 -13.81
N GLY A 482 -4.94 -7.96 -12.85
CA GLY A 482 -3.55 -8.44 -12.98
C GLY A 482 -3.45 -9.86 -13.51
N ALA A 483 -2.41 -10.13 -14.30
CA ALA A 483 -2.25 -11.38 -15.04
C ALA A 483 -1.22 -12.34 -14.44
N HIS A 484 -0.34 -11.86 -13.55
CA HIS A 484 0.73 -12.70 -13.03
C HIS A 484 0.19 -13.74 -12.02
N PRO A 485 0.48 -15.04 -12.21
CA PRO A 485 -0.12 -16.15 -11.45
C PRO A 485 0.40 -16.33 -10.01
N TYR A 486 1.49 -15.65 -9.66
CA TYR A 486 2.17 -15.80 -8.37
C TYR A 486 2.46 -14.45 -7.70
N ALA A 487 1.89 -13.34 -8.19
CA ALA A 487 2.13 -12.01 -7.61
C ALA A 487 0.86 -11.53 -6.91
N HIS A 488 0.79 -11.76 -5.60
CA HIS A 488 -0.41 -11.52 -4.81
C HIS A 488 -0.08 -10.87 -3.48
N LEU A 489 -1.03 -10.10 -3.00
CA LEU A 489 -1.01 -9.60 -1.63
C LEU A 489 -1.81 -10.59 -0.78
N TRP A 490 -1.37 -10.81 0.45
CA TRP A 490 -2.10 -11.59 1.46
C TRP A 490 -2.31 -13.06 1.10
N ASP A 491 -1.30 -13.69 0.51
CA ASP A 491 -1.29 -15.12 0.21
C ASP A 491 -0.21 -15.87 0.99
N ASN A 492 -0.22 -17.20 0.84
CA ASN A 492 0.82 -18.10 1.32
C ASN A 492 1.01 -19.25 0.33
N GLY A 493 2.23 -19.77 0.26
CA GLY A 493 2.57 -20.94 -0.54
C GLY A 493 2.69 -20.65 -2.04
N ASN A 494 2.94 -21.71 -2.81
CA ASN A 494 3.24 -21.62 -4.25
C ASN A 494 2.07 -22.02 -5.17
N ASN A 495 0.92 -22.34 -4.60
CA ASN A 495 -0.26 -22.77 -5.34
C ASN A 495 -1.51 -22.04 -4.81
N PRO A 496 -1.95 -20.97 -5.50
CA PRO A 496 -3.12 -20.19 -5.08
C PRO A 496 -4.41 -21.02 -4.96
N VAL A 497 -4.57 -22.08 -5.76
CA VAL A 497 -5.73 -22.99 -5.69
C VAL A 497 -5.70 -23.81 -4.40
N ALA A 498 -4.53 -24.34 -4.05
CA ALA A 498 -4.37 -25.10 -2.81
C ALA A 498 -4.63 -24.20 -1.58
N GLU A 499 -4.09 -22.98 -1.60
CA GLU A 499 -4.27 -22.01 -0.51
C GLU A 499 -5.73 -21.58 -0.36
N LEU A 500 -6.45 -21.28 -1.45
CA LEU A 500 -7.87 -20.96 -1.38
C LEU A 500 -8.69 -22.10 -0.75
N ASN A 501 -8.43 -23.35 -1.14
CA ASN A 501 -9.12 -24.50 -0.56
C ASN A 501 -8.76 -24.69 0.92
N HIS A 502 -7.51 -24.42 1.32
CA HIS A 502 -7.08 -24.44 2.72
C HIS A 502 -7.79 -23.36 3.54
N ILE A 503 -7.83 -22.12 3.07
CA ILE A 503 -8.51 -21.01 3.76
C ILE A 503 -10.02 -21.25 3.87
N LEU A 504 -10.67 -21.85 2.86
CA LEU A 504 -12.07 -22.26 2.98
C LEU A 504 -12.27 -23.30 4.09
N LYS A 505 -11.32 -24.23 4.29
CA LYS A 505 -11.35 -25.19 5.38
C LYS A 505 -11.14 -24.52 6.74
N VAL A 506 -10.17 -23.60 6.85
CA VAL A 506 -9.94 -22.78 8.06
C VAL A 506 -11.21 -22.02 8.44
N ARG A 507 -11.78 -21.28 7.47
CA ARG A 507 -13.03 -20.53 7.63
C ARG A 507 -14.17 -21.42 8.10
N HIS A 508 -14.36 -22.58 7.48
CA HIS A 508 -15.41 -23.52 7.88
C HIS A 508 -15.26 -23.97 9.35
N LEU A 509 -14.06 -24.36 9.77
CA LEU A 509 -13.79 -24.79 11.14
C LEU A 509 -13.96 -23.65 12.15
N ALA A 510 -13.48 -22.44 11.83
CA ALA A 510 -13.63 -21.27 12.69
C ALA A 510 -15.12 -20.89 12.87
N LEU A 511 -15.88 -20.83 11.77
CA LEU A 511 -17.32 -20.54 11.82
C LEU A 511 -18.13 -21.62 12.55
N LYS A 512 -17.71 -22.89 12.46
CA LYS A 512 -18.34 -23.99 13.20
C LYS A 512 -18.16 -23.85 14.71
N ASN A 513 -17.02 -23.32 15.16
CA ASN A 513 -16.68 -23.12 16.57
C ASN A 513 -17.06 -21.72 17.10
N PHE A 514 -17.62 -20.86 16.24
CA PHE A 514 -18.01 -19.51 16.60
C PHE A 514 -19.14 -19.53 17.66
N SER A 515 -18.94 -18.77 18.74
CA SER A 515 -19.82 -18.74 19.90
C SER A 515 -19.62 -17.43 20.66
N GLU A 516 -20.30 -17.25 21.80
CA GLU A 516 -20.08 -16.10 22.69
C GLU A 516 -18.63 -15.99 23.20
N ASN A 517 -17.84 -17.07 23.15
CA ASN A 517 -16.42 -17.06 23.57
C ASN A 517 -15.50 -16.20 22.68
N VAL A 518 -16.03 -15.59 21.60
CA VAL A 518 -15.30 -14.59 20.81
C VAL A 518 -15.38 -13.18 21.39
N ILE A 519 -16.17 -12.97 22.43
CA ILE A 519 -16.27 -11.72 23.20
C ILE A 519 -16.02 -11.96 24.70
N ARG A 520 -15.63 -10.92 25.42
CA ARG A 520 -15.38 -10.97 26.87
C ARG A 520 -16.67 -10.75 27.66
N HIS A 521 -16.67 -11.18 28.93
CA HIS A 521 -17.71 -10.80 29.88
C HIS A 521 -17.82 -9.27 29.97
N GLY A 522 -19.05 -8.77 29.84
CA GLY A 522 -19.36 -7.34 29.86
C GLY A 522 -19.33 -6.65 28.50
N GLN A 523 -18.88 -7.32 27.43
CA GLN A 523 -19.05 -6.82 26.07
C GLN A 523 -20.46 -7.11 25.52
N PRO A 524 -21.03 -6.25 24.68
CA PRO A 524 -22.28 -6.54 23.99
C PRO A 524 -22.16 -7.74 23.04
N TYR A 525 -23.23 -8.53 22.93
CA TYR A 525 -23.34 -9.60 21.94
C TYR A 525 -23.23 -9.10 20.49
N SER A 526 -23.59 -7.84 20.21
CA SER A 526 -23.45 -7.25 18.88
C SER A 526 -21.98 -7.14 18.42
N ASP A 527 -21.00 -7.13 19.33
CA ASP A 527 -19.57 -7.12 19.00
C ASP A 527 -19.10 -8.43 18.33
N ILE A 528 -19.88 -9.51 18.45
CA ILE A 528 -19.64 -10.77 17.72
C ILE A 528 -19.60 -10.49 16.20
N GLU A 529 -20.38 -9.53 15.69
CA GLU A 529 -20.36 -9.13 14.28
C GLU A 529 -18.97 -8.65 13.86
N SER A 530 -18.30 -7.84 14.68
CA SER A 530 -16.97 -7.30 14.37
C SER A 530 -15.92 -8.41 14.28
N VAL A 531 -16.01 -9.45 15.12
CA VAL A 531 -15.13 -10.62 15.04
C VAL A 531 -15.49 -11.52 13.85
N LEU A 532 -16.76 -11.59 13.48
CA LEU A 532 -17.26 -12.41 12.39
C LEU A 532 -16.74 -11.96 11.02
N VAL A 533 -16.68 -10.63 10.78
CA VAL A 533 -16.26 -10.06 9.48
C VAL A 533 -14.92 -10.61 8.96
N PRO A 534 -13.79 -10.55 9.70
CA PRO A 534 -12.52 -11.07 9.21
C PRO A 534 -12.53 -12.59 8.98
N VAL A 535 -13.28 -13.36 9.77
CA VAL A 535 -13.38 -14.83 9.60
C VAL A 535 -14.26 -15.18 8.40
N TYR A 536 -15.42 -14.55 8.28
CA TYR A 536 -16.37 -14.81 7.20
C TYR A 536 -15.82 -14.41 5.82
N LEU A 537 -15.03 -13.34 5.75
CA LEU A 537 -14.40 -12.88 4.50
C LEU A 537 -12.92 -13.27 4.39
N MET A 538 -12.45 -14.25 5.16
CA MET A 538 -11.03 -14.66 5.20
C MET A 538 -10.48 -15.12 3.84
N HIS A 539 -11.35 -15.69 3.00
CA HIS A 539 -10.99 -16.23 1.68
C HIS A 539 -10.74 -15.16 0.61
N ARG A 540 -10.97 -13.87 0.89
CA ARG A 540 -11.01 -12.81 -0.13
C ARG A 540 -9.73 -12.69 -0.96
N TYR A 541 -8.57 -12.75 -0.32
CA TYR A 541 -7.28 -12.59 -0.98
C TYR A 541 -6.85 -13.86 -1.71
N ALA A 542 -7.08 -15.03 -1.10
CA ALA A 542 -6.84 -16.30 -1.77
C ALA A 542 -7.76 -16.47 -3.01
N THR A 543 -8.94 -15.85 -3.00
CA THR A 543 -9.86 -15.82 -4.15
C THR A 543 -9.32 -14.94 -5.27
N GLU A 544 -8.80 -13.75 -4.95
CA GLU A 544 -8.11 -12.91 -5.92
C GLU A 544 -6.89 -13.62 -6.53
N ALA A 545 -6.05 -14.23 -5.69
CA ALA A 545 -4.86 -14.97 -6.10
C ALA A 545 -5.21 -16.11 -7.07
N ALA A 546 -6.17 -16.97 -6.71
CA ALA A 546 -6.66 -18.02 -7.60
C ALA A 546 -7.24 -17.45 -8.89
N GLY A 547 -7.88 -16.28 -8.84
CA GLY A 547 -8.44 -15.59 -9.99
C GLY A 547 -7.43 -15.19 -11.06
N LYS A 548 -6.20 -14.85 -10.67
CA LYS A 548 -5.13 -14.48 -11.62
C LYS A 548 -4.58 -15.67 -12.39
N LEU A 549 -4.89 -16.91 -11.99
CA LEU A 549 -4.58 -18.10 -12.79
C LEU A 549 -5.48 -18.18 -14.03
N ILE A 550 -6.74 -17.75 -13.94
CA ILE A 550 -7.70 -17.80 -15.06
C ILE A 550 -7.31 -16.76 -16.12
N ALA A 551 -6.91 -17.25 -17.30
CA ALA A 551 -6.24 -16.45 -18.32
C ALA A 551 -5.09 -15.59 -17.75
N GLY A 552 -4.34 -16.19 -16.83
CA GLY A 552 -3.08 -15.67 -16.34
C GLY A 552 -1.97 -15.81 -17.37
N LEU A 553 -0.92 -15.01 -17.18
CA LEU A 553 0.31 -15.06 -17.95
C LEU A 553 1.45 -15.04 -16.94
N GLU A 554 2.25 -16.10 -16.90
CA GLU A 554 3.52 -16.07 -16.18
C GLU A 554 4.52 -15.24 -16.99
N TYR A 555 5.21 -14.31 -16.35
CA TYR A 555 6.28 -13.52 -16.97
C TYR A 555 7.26 -13.05 -15.91
N SER A 556 8.44 -12.63 -16.34
CA SER A 556 9.43 -11.98 -15.49
C SER A 556 9.79 -10.62 -16.08
N TYR A 557 10.54 -9.82 -15.32
CA TYR A 557 11.20 -8.61 -15.85
C TYR A 557 12.45 -8.96 -16.68
N ALA A 558 12.33 -9.99 -17.54
CA ALA A 558 13.41 -10.50 -18.36
C ALA A 558 14.01 -9.40 -19.25
N VAL A 559 15.33 -9.42 -19.38
CA VAL A 559 16.07 -8.63 -20.37
C VAL A 559 16.67 -9.56 -21.41
N ARG A 560 16.87 -9.07 -22.64
CA ARG A 560 17.41 -9.89 -23.72
C ARG A 560 18.76 -10.51 -23.34
N GLY A 561 18.83 -11.84 -23.32
CA GLY A 561 20.06 -12.61 -23.06
C GLY A 561 20.23 -13.11 -21.63
N ASP A 562 19.23 -12.97 -20.75
CA ASP A 562 19.30 -13.42 -19.35
C ASP A 562 18.69 -14.81 -19.08
N ASN A 563 18.16 -15.47 -20.12
CA ASN A 563 17.55 -16.80 -20.07
C ASN A 563 16.36 -16.97 -19.12
N GLN A 564 15.74 -15.88 -18.66
CA GLN A 564 14.50 -15.96 -17.89
C GLN A 564 13.30 -16.27 -18.79
N ILE A 565 12.21 -16.75 -18.18
CA ILE A 565 10.91 -16.88 -18.84
C ILE A 565 10.44 -15.48 -19.25
N ILE A 566 10.20 -15.27 -20.54
CA ILE A 566 9.64 -14.02 -21.05
C ILE A 566 8.13 -13.99 -20.75
N THR A 567 7.39 -14.95 -21.31
CA THR A 567 5.96 -15.13 -21.04
C THR A 567 5.56 -16.58 -21.25
N GLU A 568 4.69 -17.12 -20.41
CA GLU A 568 4.12 -18.46 -20.54
C GLU A 568 2.64 -18.48 -20.12
N PHE A 569 1.82 -19.25 -20.84
CA PHE A 569 0.42 -19.45 -20.46
C PHE A 569 0.33 -20.42 -19.29
N ILE A 570 -0.58 -20.15 -18.37
CA ILE A 570 -0.86 -21.06 -17.25
C ILE A 570 -1.44 -22.37 -17.76
N ASP A 571 -1.02 -23.48 -17.14
CA ASP A 571 -1.53 -24.80 -17.43
C ASP A 571 -3.08 -24.82 -17.45
N PRO A 572 -3.72 -25.30 -18.54
CA PRO A 572 -5.17 -25.24 -18.66
C PRO A 572 -5.95 -26.06 -17.61
N VAL A 573 -5.35 -27.08 -17.00
CA VAL A 573 -5.97 -27.84 -15.90
C VAL A 573 -5.96 -27.01 -14.63
N LEU A 574 -4.87 -26.28 -14.37
CA LEU A 574 -4.77 -25.36 -13.24
C LEU A 574 -5.79 -24.21 -13.35
N GLN A 575 -5.99 -23.64 -14.55
CA GLN A 575 -7.00 -22.60 -14.76
C GLN A 575 -8.43 -23.07 -14.43
N ARG A 576 -8.79 -24.28 -14.88
CA ARG A 576 -10.10 -24.89 -14.57
C ARG A 576 -10.23 -25.20 -13.07
N SER A 577 -9.17 -25.69 -12.45
CA SER A 577 -9.12 -25.96 -11.01
C SER A 577 -9.29 -24.68 -10.18
N ALA A 578 -8.72 -23.57 -10.64
CA ALA A 578 -8.90 -22.26 -10.04
C ALA A 578 -10.37 -21.80 -10.14
N LEU A 579 -10.97 -21.90 -11.34
CA LEU A 579 -12.39 -21.57 -11.55
C LEU A 579 -13.30 -22.36 -10.60
N HIS A 580 -13.13 -23.68 -10.53
CA HIS A 580 -13.92 -24.52 -9.63
C HIS A 580 -13.70 -24.18 -8.15
N SER A 581 -12.47 -23.82 -7.74
CA SER A 581 -12.19 -23.46 -6.35
C SER A 581 -12.76 -22.10 -5.98
N ILE A 582 -12.75 -21.12 -6.88
CA ILE A 582 -13.42 -19.84 -6.68
C ILE A 582 -14.93 -20.04 -6.59
N LEU A 583 -15.52 -20.88 -7.43
CA LEU A 583 -16.96 -21.16 -7.40
C LEU A 583 -17.42 -21.74 -6.05
N LYS A 584 -16.58 -22.53 -5.35
CA LYS A 584 -16.88 -22.99 -3.98
C LYS A 584 -17.15 -21.83 -3.02
N THR A 585 -16.48 -20.69 -3.17
CA THR A 585 -16.62 -19.54 -2.25
C THR A 585 -18.03 -18.97 -2.23
N ILE A 586 -18.78 -19.11 -3.33
CA ILE A 586 -20.14 -18.61 -3.50
C ILE A 586 -21.21 -19.71 -3.46
N SER A 587 -20.84 -20.94 -3.07
CA SER A 587 -21.85 -21.99 -2.87
C SER A 587 -22.71 -21.67 -1.65
N ALA A 588 -24.00 -22.01 -1.70
CA ALA A 588 -24.91 -21.79 -0.57
C ALA A 588 -24.37 -22.39 0.74
N GLN A 589 -23.72 -23.55 0.69
CA GLN A 589 -23.08 -24.19 1.84
C GLN A 589 -21.97 -23.33 2.46
N ASN A 590 -21.14 -22.68 1.65
CA ASN A 590 -20.08 -21.82 2.15
C ASN A 590 -20.58 -20.44 2.57
N LEU A 591 -21.68 -19.95 2.01
CA LEU A 591 -22.28 -18.66 2.41
C LEU A 591 -23.14 -18.77 3.68
N GLN A 592 -23.66 -19.95 3.98
CA GLN A 592 -24.56 -20.15 5.10
C GLN A 592 -23.89 -19.93 6.47
N LEU A 593 -24.52 -19.12 7.31
CA LEU A 593 -24.20 -19.02 8.74
C LEU A 593 -25.07 -19.98 9.55
N ASN A 594 -24.54 -20.48 10.67
CA ASN A 594 -25.29 -21.37 11.56
C ASN A 594 -26.40 -20.59 12.31
N ASN A 595 -27.61 -21.15 12.43
CA ASN A 595 -28.70 -20.55 13.20
C ASN A 595 -28.33 -20.25 14.66
N ASN A 596 -27.50 -21.07 15.30
CA ASN A 596 -27.00 -20.80 16.64
C ASN A 596 -26.19 -19.50 16.69
N LEU A 597 -25.36 -19.24 15.68
CA LEU A 597 -24.61 -17.98 15.56
C LEU A 597 -25.56 -16.81 15.27
N LEU A 598 -26.52 -16.97 14.36
CA LEU A 598 -27.49 -15.92 14.04
C LEU A 598 -28.31 -15.50 15.27
N ASN A 599 -28.65 -16.44 16.14
CA ASN A 599 -29.35 -16.16 17.40
C ASN A 599 -28.50 -15.36 18.42
N LEU A 600 -27.18 -15.28 18.24
CA LEU A 600 -26.27 -14.52 19.09
C LEU A 600 -26.03 -13.09 18.61
N LEU A 601 -26.61 -12.67 17.47
CA LEU A 601 -26.34 -11.37 16.83
C LEU A 601 -27.55 -10.41 16.97
N PRO A 602 -27.75 -9.77 18.14
CA PRO A 602 -28.79 -8.76 18.31
C PRO A 602 -28.41 -7.47 17.54
N PRO A 603 -29.38 -6.55 17.32
CA PRO A 603 -29.08 -5.18 16.95
C PRO A 603 -28.07 -4.53 17.91
N HIS A 604 -27.28 -3.61 17.38
CA HIS A 604 -26.30 -2.86 18.16
C HIS A 604 -26.97 -1.98 19.24
N PRO A 605 -26.50 -2.00 20.50
CA PRO A 605 -27.03 -1.17 21.57
C PRO A 605 -26.53 0.29 21.48
N PRO A 606 -27.16 1.24 22.20
CA PRO A 606 -26.70 2.63 22.24
C PRO A 606 -25.20 2.74 22.61
N GLY A 607 -24.44 3.48 21.81
CA GLY A 607 -22.99 3.66 21.99
C GLY A 607 -22.09 2.67 21.24
N PHE A 608 -22.69 1.71 20.51
CA PHE A 608 -21.96 0.68 19.74
C PHE A 608 -22.40 0.70 18.26
N ASP A 609 -22.28 1.85 17.59
CA ASP A 609 -22.79 1.97 16.22
C ASP A 609 -22.05 1.08 15.22
N ARG A 610 -22.77 0.63 14.18
CA ARG A 610 -22.13 0.03 13.00
C ARG A 610 -21.15 1.02 12.38
N THR A 611 -20.01 0.50 11.94
CA THR A 611 -18.98 1.29 11.26
C THR A 611 -18.74 0.74 9.86
N ARG A 612 -17.79 1.32 9.11
CA ARG A 612 -17.34 0.75 7.84
C ARG A 612 -16.81 -0.70 7.96
N GLU A 613 -16.44 -1.12 9.17
CA GLU A 613 -15.93 -2.47 9.46
C GLU A 613 -17.06 -3.48 9.72
N SER A 614 -18.33 -3.03 9.79
CA SER A 614 -19.53 -3.86 9.96
C SER A 614 -20.07 -4.31 8.61
N PHE A 615 -20.80 -5.43 8.57
CA PHE A 615 -21.51 -5.80 7.35
C PHE A 615 -22.60 -4.75 7.04
N PRO A 616 -22.87 -4.51 5.75
CA PRO A 616 -24.05 -3.76 5.35
C PRO A 616 -25.32 -4.52 5.73
N SER A 617 -26.46 -3.83 5.76
CA SER A 617 -27.74 -4.43 6.10
C SER A 617 -28.87 -3.81 5.30
N GLU A 618 -29.70 -4.66 4.71
CA GLU A 618 -30.93 -4.30 4.00
C GLU A 618 -32.17 -4.51 4.90
N THR A 619 -32.00 -5.12 6.09
CA THR A 619 -33.05 -5.36 7.09
C THR A 619 -33.16 -4.28 8.17
N GLY A 620 -32.42 -3.17 8.02
CA GLY A 620 -32.38 -2.07 8.99
C GLY A 620 -31.42 -2.34 10.15
N VAL A 621 -31.93 -2.39 11.38
CA VAL A 621 -31.08 -2.45 12.58
C VAL A 621 -30.60 -3.87 12.92
N THR A 622 -31.24 -4.91 12.38
CA THR A 622 -30.87 -6.30 12.65
C THR A 622 -29.64 -6.72 11.85
N PHE A 623 -28.95 -7.78 12.31
CA PHE A 623 -27.93 -8.43 11.50
C PHE A 623 -28.56 -9.04 10.24
N ASP A 624 -27.94 -8.78 9.09
CA ASP A 624 -28.42 -9.24 7.79
C ASP A 624 -27.45 -10.27 7.21
N PRO A 625 -27.73 -11.58 7.37
CA PRO A 625 -26.85 -12.61 6.84
C PRO A 625 -26.83 -12.66 5.30
N TYR A 626 -27.87 -12.13 4.62
CA TYR A 626 -27.91 -12.07 3.16
C TYR A 626 -27.03 -10.95 2.63
N ALA A 627 -27.00 -9.78 3.29
CA ALA A 627 -26.05 -8.72 2.94
C ALA A 627 -24.59 -9.12 3.21
N ALA A 628 -24.33 -9.88 4.28
CA ALA A 628 -23.02 -10.48 4.51
C ALA A 628 -22.64 -11.48 3.39
N ALA A 629 -23.57 -12.37 3.00
CA ALA A 629 -23.37 -13.27 1.87
C ALA A 629 -23.15 -12.52 0.54
N LYS A 630 -23.91 -11.46 0.28
CA LYS A 630 -23.74 -10.59 -0.90
C LYS A 630 -22.35 -9.99 -0.97
N SER A 631 -21.77 -9.60 0.17
CA SER A 631 -20.38 -9.13 0.24
C SER A 631 -19.37 -10.20 -0.21
N ALA A 632 -19.54 -11.46 0.22
CA ALA A 632 -18.68 -12.56 -0.21
C ALA A 632 -18.89 -12.92 -1.70
N ILE A 633 -20.14 -12.91 -2.17
CA ILE A 633 -20.48 -13.15 -3.58
C ILE A 633 -19.82 -12.11 -4.48
N GLN A 634 -19.86 -10.84 -4.07
CA GLN A 634 -19.29 -9.73 -4.82
C GLN A 634 -17.78 -9.89 -5.01
N ILE A 635 -17.04 -10.26 -3.96
CA ILE A 635 -15.59 -10.51 -4.04
C ILE A 635 -15.26 -11.52 -5.13
N SER A 636 -15.98 -12.64 -5.16
CA SER A 636 -15.70 -13.71 -6.12
C SER A 636 -16.14 -13.37 -7.53
N LEU A 637 -17.27 -12.67 -7.69
CA LEU A 637 -17.74 -12.23 -9.01
C LEU A 637 -16.94 -11.05 -9.57
N ASP A 638 -16.44 -10.14 -8.74
CA ASP A 638 -15.49 -9.09 -9.17
C ASP A 638 -14.23 -9.72 -9.79
N VAL A 639 -13.79 -10.85 -9.25
CA VAL A 639 -12.69 -11.65 -9.80
C VAL A 639 -13.12 -12.37 -11.09
N LEU A 640 -14.18 -13.18 -11.06
CA LEU A 640 -14.56 -13.99 -12.23
C LEU A 640 -15.02 -13.15 -13.43
N MET A 641 -15.71 -12.05 -13.16
CA MET A 641 -16.40 -11.21 -14.15
C MET A 641 -15.62 -9.92 -14.46
N ASN A 642 -14.31 -9.90 -14.25
CA ASN A 642 -13.48 -8.77 -14.65
C ASN A 642 -13.35 -8.68 -16.18
N SER A 643 -13.61 -7.51 -16.76
CA SER A 643 -13.67 -7.31 -18.22
C SER A 643 -12.33 -7.62 -18.92
N GLU A 644 -11.20 -7.20 -18.35
CA GLU A 644 -9.86 -7.46 -18.91
C GLU A 644 -9.52 -8.95 -18.87
N ARG A 645 -9.84 -9.63 -17.77
CA ARG A 645 -9.64 -11.08 -17.61
C ARG A 645 -10.47 -11.85 -18.63
N LEU A 646 -11.77 -11.56 -18.76
CA LEU A 646 -12.64 -12.21 -19.75
C LEU A 646 -12.15 -11.95 -21.19
N ALA A 647 -11.61 -10.75 -21.45
CA ALA A 647 -10.99 -10.45 -22.73
C ALA A 647 -9.76 -11.33 -23.00
N ARG A 648 -8.92 -11.56 -21.97
CA ARG A 648 -7.78 -12.49 -22.06
C ARG A 648 -8.22 -13.94 -22.24
N VAL A 649 -9.26 -14.42 -21.55
CA VAL A 649 -9.81 -15.79 -21.73
C VAL A 649 -10.12 -16.03 -23.21
N TYR A 650 -10.84 -15.11 -23.84
CA TYR A 650 -11.17 -15.20 -25.27
C TYR A 650 -9.89 -15.22 -26.15
N GLN A 651 -8.95 -14.29 -25.92
CA GLN A 651 -7.73 -14.19 -26.72
C GLN A 651 -6.79 -15.39 -26.54
N TYR A 652 -6.64 -15.91 -25.32
CA TYR A 652 -5.71 -17.00 -25.02
C TYR A 652 -6.22 -18.32 -25.57
N HIS A 653 -7.54 -18.55 -25.54
CA HIS A 653 -8.16 -19.67 -26.25
C HIS A 653 -7.95 -19.58 -27.76
N SER A 654 -8.13 -18.39 -28.36
CA SER A 654 -7.89 -18.19 -29.80
C SER A 654 -6.43 -18.46 -30.20
N ARG A 655 -5.47 -18.30 -29.29
CA ARG A 655 -4.04 -18.58 -29.52
C ARG A 655 -3.66 -20.04 -29.24
N ASN A 656 -4.36 -20.68 -28.29
CA ASN A 656 -4.18 -22.08 -27.94
C ASN A 656 -5.50 -22.66 -27.41
N ALA A 657 -6.12 -23.54 -28.20
CA ALA A 657 -7.43 -24.12 -27.91
C ALA A 657 -7.49 -25.00 -26.64
N GLN A 658 -6.35 -25.37 -26.05
CA GLN A 658 -6.32 -26.08 -24.76
C GLN A 658 -6.73 -25.18 -23.58
N ASN A 659 -6.46 -23.87 -23.69
CA ASN A 659 -6.91 -22.88 -22.71
C ASN A 659 -8.44 -22.82 -22.67
N PRO A 660 -9.05 -22.47 -21.53
CA PRO A 660 -10.50 -22.36 -21.42
C PRO A 660 -11.04 -21.30 -22.39
N SER A 661 -12.13 -21.63 -23.09
CA SER A 661 -12.87 -20.62 -23.87
C SER A 661 -13.77 -19.77 -22.97
N LEU A 662 -14.19 -18.60 -23.44
CA LEU A 662 -15.14 -17.77 -22.68
C LEU A 662 -16.49 -18.48 -22.53
N ASN A 663 -16.97 -19.15 -23.57
CA ASN A 663 -18.18 -19.97 -23.50
C ASN A 663 -18.05 -21.12 -22.48
N GLU A 664 -16.91 -21.82 -22.45
CA GLU A 664 -16.64 -22.86 -21.46
C GLU A 664 -16.68 -22.30 -20.02
N LEU A 665 -16.04 -21.16 -19.78
CA LEU A 665 -16.05 -20.50 -18.48
C LEU A 665 -17.48 -20.13 -18.05
N LEU A 666 -18.25 -19.49 -18.93
CA LEU A 666 -19.65 -19.12 -18.66
C LEU A 666 -20.53 -20.34 -18.42
N GLN A 667 -20.31 -21.43 -19.16
CA GLN A 667 -21.03 -22.69 -18.96
C GLN A 667 -20.68 -23.34 -17.62
N ILE A 668 -19.41 -23.36 -17.21
CA ILE A 668 -19.01 -23.91 -15.90
C ILE A 668 -19.62 -23.10 -14.76
N ILE A 669 -19.61 -21.77 -14.85
CA ILE A 669 -20.28 -20.90 -13.87
C ILE A 669 -21.79 -21.19 -13.87
N PHE A 670 -22.41 -21.24 -15.05
CA PHE A 670 -23.83 -21.55 -15.18
C PHE A 670 -24.19 -22.89 -14.54
N SER A 671 -23.49 -23.97 -14.89
CA SER A 671 -23.74 -25.30 -14.32
C SER A 671 -23.58 -25.30 -12.80
N HIS A 672 -22.58 -24.59 -12.27
CA HIS A 672 -22.39 -24.48 -10.82
C HIS A 672 -23.52 -23.70 -10.12
N LEU A 673 -24.15 -22.73 -10.81
CA LEU A 673 -25.14 -21.86 -10.20
C LEU A 673 -26.59 -22.31 -10.43
N PHE A 674 -26.88 -22.98 -11.54
CA PHE A 674 -28.24 -23.27 -12.00
C PHE A 674 -28.52 -24.79 -12.12
N GLU A 675 -27.52 -25.62 -12.39
CA GLU A 675 -27.67 -27.08 -12.54
C GLU A 675 -27.39 -27.82 -11.22
N LEU A 676 -27.99 -27.35 -10.14
CA LEU A 676 -27.89 -27.96 -8.81
C LEU A 676 -29.20 -28.62 -8.39
N ASP A 677 -29.11 -29.60 -7.51
CA ASP A 677 -30.27 -30.10 -6.78
C ASP A 677 -30.92 -28.94 -6.02
N GLN A 678 -32.24 -28.83 -6.15
CA GLN A 678 -33.01 -27.76 -5.51
C GLN A 678 -32.86 -27.86 -4.00
N GLN A 679 -32.22 -26.84 -3.42
CA GLN A 679 -32.11 -26.67 -1.98
C GLN A 679 -33.42 -26.12 -1.40
N ASP A 680 -33.56 -26.22 -0.08
CA ASP A 680 -34.71 -25.71 0.68
C ASP A 680 -34.29 -24.67 1.73
N GLY A 681 -35.26 -23.86 2.17
CA GLY A 681 -35.09 -22.89 3.25
C GLY A 681 -33.93 -21.91 3.02
N TYR A 682 -33.06 -21.77 4.03
CA TYR A 682 -31.98 -20.78 3.99
C TYR A 682 -30.95 -21.02 2.87
N GLN A 683 -30.63 -22.28 2.56
CA GLN A 683 -29.70 -22.59 1.46
C GLN A 683 -30.30 -22.27 0.09
N ARG A 684 -31.60 -22.49 -0.10
CA ARG A 684 -32.33 -22.04 -1.28
C ARG A 684 -32.19 -20.53 -1.47
N ASP A 685 -32.47 -19.77 -0.42
CA ASP A 685 -32.49 -18.30 -0.50
C ASP A 685 -31.10 -17.73 -0.79
N LEU A 686 -30.05 -18.32 -0.22
CA LEU A 686 -28.66 -17.98 -0.57
C LEU A 686 -28.32 -18.33 -2.03
N GLN A 687 -28.76 -19.49 -2.53
CA GLN A 687 -28.54 -19.87 -3.92
C GLN A 687 -29.23 -18.90 -4.89
N GLN A 688 -30.47 -18.53 -4.59
CA GLN A 688 -31.23 -17.53 -5.35
C GLN A 688 -30.55 -16.16 -5.34
N LEU A 689 -29.99 -15.75 -4.19
CA LEU A 689 -29.21 -14.52 -4.09
C LEU A 689 -27.99 -14.56 -5.02
N VAL A 690 -27.22 -15.65 -5.03
CA VAL A 690 -26.04 -15.79 -5.92
C VAL A 690 -26.45 -15.69 -7.38
N GLN A 691 -27.53 -16.36 -7.79
CA GLN A 691 -28.06 -16.31 -9.15
C GLN A 691 -28.46 -14.89 -9.55
N SER A 692 -29.18 -14.17 -8.68
CA SER A 692 -29.56 -12.76 -8.92
C SER A 692 -28.36 -11.84 -9.07
N VAL A 693 -27.36 -11.96 -8.20
CA VAL A 693 -26.15 -11.13 -8.28
C VAL A 693 -25.38 -11.46 -9.56
N TYR A 694 -25.22 -12.75 -9.93
CA TYR A 694 -24.58 -13.15 -11.17
C TYR A 694 -25.25 -12.55 -12.42
N ILE A 695 -26.58 -12.58 -12.50
CA ILE A 695 -27.31 -11.92 -13.59
C ILE A 695 -26.97 -10.42 -13.64
N ASN A 696 -26.97 -9.72 -12.51
CA ASN A 696 -26.60 -8.30 -12.48
C ASN A 696 -25.16 -8.02 -12.95
N TYR A 697 -24.22 -8.92 -12.70
CA TYR A 697 -22.86 -8.82 -13.23
C TYR A 697 -22.81 -8.96 -14.76
N LEU A 698 -23.55 -9.92 -15.33
CA LEU A 698 -23.66 -10.06 -16.78
C LEU A 698 -24.25 -8.80 -17.44
N LEU A 699 -25.33 -8.26 -16.87
CA LEU A 699 -25.97 -7.02 -17.34
C LEU A 699 -25.00 -5.84 -17.27
N THR A 700 -24.28 -5.71 -16.15
CA THR A 700 -23.28 -4.67 -15.93
C THR A 700 -22.18 -4.74 -16.99
N LEU A 701 -21.58 -5.92 -17.19
CA LEU A 701 -20.51 -6.11 -18.17
C LEU A 701 -20.94 -5.80 -19.60
N HIS A 702 -22.13 -6.24 -20.00
CA HIS A 702 -22.65 -5.96 -21.34
C HIS A 702 -22.90 -4.45 -21.54
N SER A 703 -23.39 -3.76 -20.50
CA SER A 703 -23.62 -2.31 -20.55
C SER A 703 -22.36 -1.45 -20.50
N ASP A 704 -21.26 -1.95 -19.92
CA ASP A 704 -20.02 -1.19 -19.74
C ASP A 704 -19.33 -0.87 -21.07
N ILE A 705 -19.00 0.40 -21.29
CA ILE A 705 -18.33 0.87 -22.51
C ILE A 705 -16.90 0.33 -22.66
N ASN A 706 -16.26 -0.02 -21.55
CA ASN A 706 -14.89 -0.55 -21.53
C ASN A 706 -14.82 -2.06 -21.81
N THR A 707 -15.95 -2.77 -21.76
CA THR A 707 -15.99 -4.19 -22.12
C THR A 707 -15.84 -4.36 -23.63
N THR A 708 -14.95 -5.26 -24.05
CA THR A 708 -14.68 -5.51 -25.47
C THR A 708 -15.86 -6.14 -26.20
N SER A 709 -15.97 -5.90 -27.51
CA SER A 709 -17.11 -6.34 -28.32
C SER A 709 -17.31 -7.85 -28.32
N TYR A 710 -16.24 -8.65 -28.37
CA TYR A 710 -16.32 -10.11 -28.35
C TYR A 710 -16.76 -10.66 -26.98
N VAL A 711 -16.37 -10.02 -25.87
CA VAL A 711 -16.89 -10.37 -24.54
C VAL A 711 -18.39 -10.04 -24.46
N LYS A 712 -18.82 -8.89 -24.99
CA LYS A 712 -20.25 -8.54 -25.07
C LYS A 712 -21.05 -9.55 -25.89
N SER A 713 -20.51 -10.02 -27.02
CA SER A 713 -21.17 -11.03 -27.86
C SER A 713 -21.39 -12.36 -27.12
N GLU A 714 -20.39 -12.84 -26.37
CA GLU A 714 -20.55 -14.08 -25.57
C GLU A 714 -21.54 -13.90 -24.42
N ILE A 715 -21.53 -12.74 -23.75
CA ILE A 715 -22.52 -12.44 -22.71
C ILE A 715 -23.93 -12.34 -23.30
N TYR A 716 -24.08 -11.74 -24.48
CA TYR A 716 -25.36 -11.69 -25.18
C TYR A 716 -25.88 -13.10 -25.51
N ASN A 717 -25.01 -13.98 -26.01
CA ASN A 717 -25.35 -15.38 -26.22
C ASN A 717 -25.76 -16.08 -24.91
N GLN A 718 -25.05 -15.81 -23.81
CA GLN A 718 -25.39 -16.32 -22.49
C GLN A 718 -26.78 -15.85 -22.02
N PHE A 719 -27.20 -14.62 -22.34
CA PHE A 719 -28.57 -14.16 -22.04
C PHE A 719 -29.63 -14.98 -22.77
N LEU A 720 -29.41 -15.29 -24.06
CA LEU A 720 -30.36 -16.09 -24.84
C LEU A 720 -30.48 -17.50 -24.26
N PHE A 721 -29.33 -18.12 -23.95
CA PHE A 721 -29.30 -19.43 -23.32
C PHE A 721 -29.99 -19.44 -21.93
N LEU A 722 -29.68 -18.46 -21.07
CA LEU A 722 -30.31 -18.32 -19.76
C LEU A 722 -31.82 -18.14 -19.86
N LYS A 723 -32.30 -17.32 -20.80
CA LYS A 723 -33.73 -17.10 -21.03
C LYS A 723 -34.45 -18.40 -21.34
N ASP A 724 -33.92 -19.17 -22.28
CA ASP A 724 -34.52 -20.44 -22.70
C ASP A 724 -34.48 -21.49 -21.58
N TRP A 725 -33.38 -21.55 -20.82
CA TRP A 725 -33.27 -22.46 -19.67
C TRP A 725 -34.25 -22.10 -18.54
N LEU A 726 -34.36 -20.81 -18.19
CA LEU A 726 -35.27 -20.33 -17.14
C LEU A 726 -36.75 -20.50 -17.51
N GLU A 727 -37.10 -20.42 -18.81
CA GLU A 727 -38.44 -20.70 -19.30
C GLU A 727 -38.78 -22.20 -19.25
N GLY A 728 -37.79 -23.07 -19.46
CA GLY A 728 -37.95 -24.52 -19.48
C GLY A 728 -37.91 -25.21 -18.11
N ASN A 729 -37.43 -24.54 -17.07
CA ASN A 729 -37.20 -25.15 -15.75
C ASN A 729 -38.01 -24.44 -14.66
N THR A 730 -39.06 -25.10 -14.14
CA THR A 730 -40.00 -24.45 -13.20
C THR A 730 -39.85 -24.85 -11.74
N GLY A 731 -39.15 -25.94 -11.41
CA GLY A 731 -38.91 -26.35 -10.01
C GLY A 731 -40.14 -26.38 -9.11
N ASN A 732 -39.95 -26.24 -7.79
CA ASN A 732 -41.05 -25.99 -6.86
C ASN A 732 -41.51 -24.51 -6.92
N GLU A 733 -42.67 -24.17 -6.35
CA GLU A 733 -43.28 -22.83 -6.46
C GLU A 733 -42.31 -21.67 -6.09
N SER A 734 -41.40 -21.88 -5.14
CA SER A 734 -40.42 -20.86 -4.75
C SER A 734 -39.31 -20.67 -5.77
N TRP A 735 -38.88 -21.75 -6.43
CA TRP A 735 -37.92 -21.71 -7.53
C TRP A 735 -38.56 -21.12 -8.79
N GLU A 736 -39.81 -21.47 -9.07
CA GLU A 736 -40.59 -20.94 -10.20
C GLU A 736 -40.66 -19.42 -10.17
N LYS A 737 -41.03 -18.84 -9.02
CA LYS A 737 -41.11 -17.38 -8.83
C LYS A 737 -39.76 -16.70 -9.04
N HIS A 738 -38.69 -17.30 -8.53
CA HIS A 738 -37.34 -16.76 -8.68
C HIS A 738 -36.88 -16.78 -10.14
N TYR A 739 -37.02 -17.93 -10.81
CA TYR A 739 -36.63 -18.07 -12.21
C TYR A 739 -37.46 -17.18 -13.15
N ALA A 740 -38.76 -17.03 -12.88
CA ALA A 740 -39.60 -16.07 -13.59
C ALA A 740 -39.12 -14.62 -13.42
N ALA A 741 -38.68 -14.24 -12.23
CA ALA A 741 -38.14 -12.90 -11.96
C ALA A 741 -36.80 -12.66 -12.68
N LEU A 742 -35.87 -13.62 -12.65
CA LEU A 742 -34.61 -13.54 -13.41
C LEU A 742 -34.87 -13.43 -14.91
N ASN A 743 -35.76 -14.27 -15.44
CA ASN A 743 -36.12 -14.25 -16.86
C ASN A 743 -36.71 -12.89 -17.26
N PHE A 744 -37.64 -12.37 -16.44
CA PHE A 744 -38.22 -11.05 -16.66
C PHE A 744 -37.14 -9.95 -16.70
N THR A 745 -36.20 -9.95 -15.76
CA THR A 745 -35.10 -8.98 -15.72
C THR A 745 -34.25 -9.03 -17.00
N ILE A 746 -33.87 -10.23 -17.46
CA ILE A 746 -33.10 -10.40 -18.70
C ILE A 746 -33.91 -9.88 -19.91
N GLN A 747 -35.21 -10.21 -19.99
CA GLN A 747 -36.06 -9.75 -21.08
C GLN A 747 -36.24 -8.22 -21.10
N GLN A 748 -36.38 -7.57 -19.94
CA GLN A 748 -36.47 -6.12 -19.88
C GLN A 748 -35.17 -5.45 -20.33
N TYR A 749 -34.02 -5.98 -19.89
CA TYR A 749 -32.72 -5.50 -20.36
C TYR A 749 -32.57 -5.62 -21.87
N LEU A 750 -32.86 -6.79 -22.45
CA LEU A 750 -32.75 -7.00 -23.90
C LEU A 750 -33.68 -6.10 -24.72
N LYS A 751 -34.84 -5.71 -24.18
CA LYS A 751 -35.76 -4.77 -24.83
C LYS A 751 -35.25 -3.33 -24.82
N ASN A 752 -34.60 -2.90 -23.73
CA ASN A 752 -34.08 -1.55 -23.60
C ASN A 752 -32.79 -1.50 -22.76
N PRO A 753 -31.63 -1.87 -23.35
CA PRO A 753 -30.36 -1.90 -22.61
C PRO A 753 -29.93 -0.53 -22.10
N GLU A 754 -30.31 0.54 -22.80
CA GLU A 754 -29.97 1.93 -22.43
C GLU A 754 -30.67 2.39 -21.15
N ALA A 755 -31.79 1.77 -20.77
CA ALA A 755 -32.47 2.05 -19.52
C ALA A 755 -31.89 1.31 -18.31
N PHE A 756 -30.92 0.41 -18.52
CA PHE A 756 -30.31 -0.33 -17.42
C PHE A 756 -29.56 0.62 -16.47
N GLN A 757 -29.96 0.59 -15.21
CA GLN A 757 -29.23 1.25 -14.14
C GLN A 757 -28.35 0.24 -13.43
N LYS A 758 -27.04 0.43 -13.53
CA LYS A 758 -26.06 -0.37 -12.79
C LYS A 758 -26.41 -0.32 -11.30
N GLN A 759 -26.60 -1.48 -10.71
CA GLN A 759 -26.81 -1.57 -9.26
C GLN A 759 -25.55 -1.11 -8.54
N THR A 760 -25.71 -0.30 -7.50
CA THR A 760 -24.60 0.04 -6.61
C THR A 760 -24.14 -1.22 -5.90
N PRO A 761 -22.86 -1.62 -6.04
CA PRO A 761 -22.33 -2.76 -5.31
C PRO A 761 -22.47 -2.53 -3.80
N VAL A 762 -22.60 -3.62 -3.07
CA VAL A 762 -22.64 -3.57 -1.61
C VAL A 762 -21.26 -3.21 -1.09
N ALA A 763 -21.21 -2.34 -0.08
CA ALA A 763 -19.94 -1.93 0.52
C ALA A 763 -19.34 -3.10 1.31
N VAL A 764 -18.34 -3.77 0.73
CA VAL A 764 -17.60 -4.85 1.39
C VAL A 764 -16.78 -4.25 2.54
N PRO A 765 -16.90 -4.77 3.78
CA PRO A 765 -16.05 -4.31 4.89
C PRO A 765 -14.57 -4.41 4.53
N PRO A 766 -13.77 -3.36 4.71
CA PRO A 766 -12.41 -3.35 4.20
C PRO A 766 -11.57 -4.49 4.81
N GLY A 767 -10.69 -5.09 4.02
CA GLY A 767 -9.94 -6.29 4.44
C GLY A 767 -8.47 -6.03 4.75
N SER A 768 -7.83 -5.13 4.00
CA SER A 768 -6.38 -5.17 3.84
C SER A 768 -5.70 -4.77 5.15
N PRO A 769 -4.93 -5.69 5.77
CA PRO A 769 -4.21 -5.39 6.99
C PRO A 769 -3.16 -4.31 6.78
N ILE A 770 -2.55 -4.16 5.58
CA ILE A 770 -1.53 -3.16 5.18
C ILE A 770 -1.67 -2.88 3.64
N GLY A 771 -1.18 -1.75 3.10
CA GLY A 771 -1.19 -1.45 1.65
C GLY A 771 -2.54 -1.11 0.96
N THR A 772 -2.49 -0.28 -0.10
CA THR A 772 -3.69 0.33 -0.75
C THR A 772 -4.21 -0.44 -1.98
N ASP A 773 -5.52 -0.30 -2.28
CA ASP A 773 -6.17 -0.71 -3.54
C ASP A 773 -6.48 0.47 -4.47
N SER A 774 -6.31 1.74 -4.04
CA SER A 774 -6.89 2.89 -4.76
C SER A 774 -6.04 4.17 -4.84
N PHE A 775 -4.72 4.10 -4.67
CA PHE A 775 -3.83 5.22 -5.00
C PHE A 775 -2.88 4.82 -6.14
N LEU A 776 -3.38 4.87 -7.37
CA LEU A 776 -2.58 4.70 -8.60
C LEU A 776 -1.45 5.72 -8.77
N ASN A 777 -1.32 6.72 -7.88
CA ASN A 777 -0.37 7.83 -7.99
C ASN A 777 0.39 8.11 -6.69
N ALA A 778 0.51 7.16 -5.76
CA ALA A 778 1.44 7.29 -4.66
C ALA A 778 2.18 5.97 -4.50
N ASP A 779 3.17 5.75 -5.36
CA ASP A 779 4.29 4.88 -5.03
C ASP A 779 4.81 5.29 -3.64
N CYS A 780 5.18 4.31 -2.81
CA CYS A 780 5.79 4.53 -1.51
C CYS A 780 7.16 5.22 -1.67
N GLY A 781 7.14 6.53 -1.95
CA GLY A 781 8.27 7.43 -1.81
C GLY A 781 8.91 7.97 -3.09
N LEU A 782 8.35 7.79 -4.30
CA LEU A 782 8.90 8.41 -5.51
C LEU A 782 7.81 8.84 -6.50
N ASN A 783 7.42 10.11 -6.44
CA ASN A 783 6.88 10.85 -7.57
C ASN A 783 7.70 12.11 -7.77
#